data_AF-A0A6I0EHG9-F1
#
_entry.id   AF-A0A6I0EHG9-F1
#
_cell.length_a   1.000
_cell.length_b   1.000
_cell.length_c   1.000
_cell.angle_alpha   90.00
_cell.angle_beta   90.00
_cell.angle_gamma   90.00
#
_symmetry.space_group_name_H-M   'P 1'
#
loop_
_entity.id
_entity.type
_entity.pdbx_description
1 polymer ?
#
loop_
_entity_poly.entity_id
_entity_poly.type
_entity_poly.pdbx_seq_one_letter_code
_entity_poly.pdbx_strand_id
1 'polypeptide(L)'
;MHRTTTGIHQVGPHDVGSADAADVRRPQSSPLYYPQVRTRRQSALARSAGASRRWSAPRRGGAILSGNSELSHGVEVQRGRSDPLAVVLADRARLTVLTPTLVRLEYAPDAHFEDRPSFFALHRDLAPPPFDVRRSGDQLSIRTPRIELEFRCGPGGFSASNLAIQVCRPGHPPAAWRPGDTNRGNLGGTLRTLDGARGPVRLDDGLLSRDGWYLIDDTRTPVFTADWIEARPGDGRQDWYFFGYGSDYRTALRDLVAVSGPIPVPPSFVFGSWYSRYWPYSQEDFVRLVEEHRQHGFPLDVLVIDMDWHLPGWTGYTWNRDLIPDPDGLLRFLHERGVAVCLNLHPASGVHPHEERYDAFARTVGADPASRQPVPFDCTAPRFMRAYFEVLHHPHERRGVDFWWLDWQQQTTSAIHRLDPLMWLNHLHFHHLLPIPNPHRPPTLPTRASSEAGCGPEPLATPSRAPGEVGSGTTYRPPDALPCGPDPATMQRPGSDRLIFSRWGGWGGQRYPVQFSGDAESRWDVLAFEVQLTATAGNAGCAYWSHDIGGHWSLDGRCDPELFTRWVQFGAVSPVLRVHSTRDPANDRRAWIDGEPYASAMRKAHLLRRALRPYLEKTALQCHDDGTPLCRPMYLDAPETDDAYDAPNQYFLGDDLIAAPVTAPGQGSPRFARVEAWLPPGRWTEWESGRILAGPCWVAYDVALAGMLIFERENAGVLPQDLRDGRNVRVIAEAPDRRRLPAAPRLSVNAAGGSCYDAAQFLDDWRFIGPFEPRRDRPEVRAALELMLNLRPLPRVWRGPDDLQYDIRRYRTVAATVSDAAHRLDHAVNMKAVFGEDESIGIAVCDLDADADPVDLLLRHDDPVTLWVAGVEVYHADAVRPVYDPPVRIPAPNTAGARRIALLQKQFGRRWGFDLAVVRRAACRSSG
;
A
#
# COMPACT_ATOMS: atom_id res chain seq x y z
N MET A 1 17.99 60.02 -20.21
CA MET A 1 17.41 61.21 -20.88
C MET A 1 15.92 60.98 -21.09
N HIS A 2 15.15 62.06 -20.94
CA HIS A 2 13.79 62.40 -21.42
C HIS A 2 12.97 61.35 -22.21
N ARG A 3 11.70 61.09 -21.84
CA ARG A 3 10.47 61.90 -22.09
C ARG A 3 10.20 62.08 -23.60
N THR A 4 8.99 61.88 -24.12
CA THR A 4 7.73 62.61 -23.76
C THR A 4 6.44 61.88 -24.18
N THR A 5 5.45 61.84 -23.25
CA THR A 5 4.00 62.25 -23.33
C THR A 5 3.21 62.17 -24.64
N THR A 6 1.91 61.86 -24.67
CA THR A 6 0.73 62.41 -23.91
C THR A 6 -0.40 61.35 -23.81
N GLY A 7 -1.52 61.46 -23.05
CA GLY A 7 -1.97 62.45 -22.05
C GLY A 7 -3.43 62.23 -21.59
N ILE A 8 -3.62 61.82 -20.33
CA ILE A 8 -4.50 62.43 -19.27
C ILE A 8 -6.01 62.69 -19.55
N HIS A 9 -6.92 62.03 -18.79
CA HIS A 9 -7.73 62.69 -17.72
C HIS A 9 -8.57 61.72 -16.83
N GLN A 10 -8.52 61.94 -15.51
CA GLN A 10 -9.51 61.51 -14.48
C GLN A 10 -10.62 62.61 -14.36
N VAL A 11 -11.74 62.53 -13.63
CA VAL A 11 -11.98 62.33 -12.16
C VAL A 11 -13.50 62.04 -11.92
N GLY A 12 -13.91 61.49 -10.76
CA GLY A 12 -15.32 61.41 -10.28
C GLY A 12 -15.87 62.74 -9.72
N PRO A 13 -16.73 62.82 -8.66
CA PRO A 13 -17.32 61.78 -7.78
C PRO A 13 -18.82 62.00 -7.34
N HIS A 14 -19.31 61.17 -6.39
CA HIS A 14 -20.44 61.35 -5.41
C HIS A 14 -21.95 61.36 -5.80
N ASP A 15 -22.66 60.34 -5.28
CA ASP A 15 -23.89 60.31 -4.43
C ASP A 15 -25.29 60.88 -4.79
N VAL A 16 -26.28 60.26 -4.12
CA VAL A 16 -27.65 60.68 -3.70
C VAL A 16 -28.88 60.21 -4.52
N GLY A 17 -29.79 59.47 -3.85
CA GLY A 17 -31.26 59.57 -4.07
C GLY A 17 -32.08 58.31 -4.44
N SER A 18 -32.78 57.72 -3.43
CA SER A 18 -34.26 57.52 -3.29
C SER A 18 -35.17 57.32 -4.52
N ALA A 19 -36.29 56.56 -4.51
CA ALA A 19 -36.93 55.63 -3.55
C ALA A 19 -38.16 54.92 -4.23
N ASP A 20 -38.88 54.06 -3.49
CA ASP A 20 -40.27 53.57 -3.69
C ASP A 20 -40.61 52.63 -4.89
N ALA A 21 -41.74 51.90 -4.92
CA ALA A 21 -42.39 50.96 -3.95
C ALA A 21 -43.64 50.29 -4.60
N ALA A 22 -43.99 49.06 -4.18
CA ALA A 22 -45.26 48.33 -4.42
C ALA A 22 -45.58 47.88 -5.90
N ASP A 23 -46.44 46.89 -6.20
CA ASP A 23 -47.26 46.01 -5.36
C ASP A 23 -47.59 44.61 -5.99
N VAL A 24 -47.59 43.56 -5.16
CA VAL A 24 -48.49 42.36 -5.09
C VAL A 24 -49.10 41.69 -6.37
N ARG A 25 -48.78 40.38 -6.59
CA ARG A 25 -49.69 39.18 -6.54
C ARG A 25 -49.03 37.84 -6.94
N ARG A 26 -49.40 36.73 -6.25
CA ARG A 26 -49.15 35.31 -6.65
C ARG A 26 -50.23 34.82 -7.64
N PRO A 27 -50.00 33.72 -8.40
CA PRO A 27 -50.59 32.43 -7.98
C PRO A 27 -49.70 31.18 -8.23
N GLN A 28 -50.16 30.02 -7.77
CA GLN A 28 -49.54 28.69 -7.87
C GLN A 28 -49.84 27.97 -9.21
N SER A 29 -49.00 27.02 -9.64
CA SER A 29 -49.37 25.64 -10.06
C SER A 29 -48.24 24.87 -10.79
N SER A 30 -48.19 23.54 -10.59
CA SER A 30 -47.48 22.52 -11.41
C SER A 30 -48.20 22.33 -12.78
N PRO A 31 -47.71 21.60 -13.83
CA PRO A 31 -47.31 20.16 -13.75
C PRO A 31 -46.41 19.52 -14.87
N LEU A 32 -46.13 18.21 -14.71
CA LEU A 32 -46.09 17.07 -15.68
C LEU A 32 -45.45 17.13 -17.11
N TYR A 33 -44.40 16.32 -17.29
CA TYR A 33 -44.24 15.13 -18.19
C TYR A 33 -44.67 15.07 -19.69
N TYR A 34 -43.72 14.58 -20.54
CA TYR A 34 -43.83 13.94 -21.89
C TYR A 34 -44.29 14.81 -23.10
N PRO A 35 -44.10 14.40 -24.41
CA PRO A 35 -43.94 13.03 -24.96
C PRO A 35 -42.86 12.78 -26.07
N GLN A 36 -42.73 11.50 -26.47
CA GLN A 36 -42.08 11.05 -27.72
C GLN A 36 -42.96 11.27 -28.96
N VAL A 37 -42.36 11.31 -30.16
CA VAL A 37 -43.07 11.15 -31.44
C VAL A 37 -42.40 10.11 -32.35
N ARG A 38 -43.19 9.16 -32.85
CA ARG A 38 -42.82 8.19 -33.92
C ARG A 38 -43.20 8.73 -35.29
N THR A 39 -42.45 8.36 -36.34
CA THR A 39 -42.96 8.30 -37.72
C THR A 39 -42.54 6.98 -38.41
N ARG A 40 -43.35 6.51 -39.38
CA ARG A 40 -43.26 5.17 -39.97
C ARG A 40 -43.70 5.21 -41.44
N ARG A 41 -42.89 4.67 -42.37
CA ARG A 41 -43.22 4.07 -43.71
C ARG A 41 -41.88 3.59 -44.31
N GLN A 42 -41.68 2.30 -44.62
CA GLN A 42 -42.03 1.60 -45.88
C GLN A 42 -41.37 2.23 -47.13
N SER A 43 -40.71 1.50 -48.06
CA SER A 43 -40.45 0.05 -48.15
C SER A 43 -39.52 -0.36 -49.32
N ALA A 44 -38.61 -1.31 -49.05
CA ALA A 44 -38.20 -2.48 -49.89
C ALA A 44 -37.34 -2.39 -51.18
N LEU A 45 -36.62 -3.51 -51.41
CA LEU A 45 -36.07 -4.12 -52.65
C LEU A 45 -34.60 -3.91 -53.12
N ALA A 46 -33.81 -4.97 -52.87
CA ALA A 46 -33.07 -5.80 -53.86
C ALA A 46 -31.73 -5.37 -54.53
N ARG A 47 -30.68 -6.10 -54.09
CA ARG A 47 -29.49 -6.67 -54.80
C ARG A 47 -29.23 -6.33 -56.28
N SER A 48 -27.97 -5.98 -56.60
CA SER A 48 -27.13 -6.70 -57.59
C SER A 48 -25.65 -6.29 -57.50
N ALA A 49 -24.73 -7.19 -57.88
CA ALA A 49 -23.28 -6.95 -57.86
C ALA A 49 -22.74 -6.36 -59.20
N GLY A 50 -21.56 -5.74 -59.17
CA GLY A 50 -20.83 -5.30 -60.37
C GLY A 50 -19.56 -4.54 -60.02
N ALA A 51 -18.39 -5.03 -60.45
CA ALA A 51 -17.09 -4.45 -60.11
C ALA A 51 -16.48 -3.66 -61.29
N SER A 52 -15.78 -2.54 -61.00
CA SER A 52 -14.55 -2.18 -61.76
C SER A 52 -13.72 -1.02 -61.17
N ARG A 53 -12.41 -1.27 -61.08
CA ARG A 53 -11.27 -0.36 -61.35
C ARG A 53 -11.03 0.91 -60.48
N ARG A 54 -10.07 0.73 -59.55
CA ARG A 54 -8.92 1.59 -59.20
C ARG A 54 -8.93 3.07 -59.65
N TRP A 55 -8.79 3.96 -58.67
CA TRP A 55 -7.87 5.11 -58.72
C TRP A 55 -7.07 5.15 -57.41
N SER A 56 -5.79 5.53 -57.48
CA SER A 56 -4.85 5.51 -56.34
C SER A 56 -4.43 6.93 -55.96
N ALA A 57 -4.63 7.32 -54.69
CA ALA A 57 -4.05 8.53 -54.10
C ALA A 57 -3.89 8.33 -52.57
N PRO A 58 -2.88 8.95 -51.91
CA PRO A 58 -2.40 8.51 -50.60
C PRO A 58 -3.25 9.02 -49.43
N ARG A 59 -3.60 8.14 -48.49
CA ARG A 59 -4.20 8.54 -47.20
C ARG A 59 -3.12 8.76 -46.14
N ARG A 60 -2.91 10.03 -45.78
CA ARG A 60 -2.35 10.41 -44.48
C ARG A 60 -3.44 10.32 -43.40
N GLY A 61 -3.05 9.88 -42.20
CA GLY A 61 -3.60 10.34 -40.92
C GLY A 61 -4.99 9.86 -40.48
N GLY A 62 -5.12 9.57 -39.18
CA GLY A 62 -6.41 9.53 -38.50
C GLY A 62 -7.13 8.19 -38.46
N ALA A 63 -6.49 7.14 -37.92
CA ALA A 63 -7.25 6.04 -37.33
C ALA A 63 -7.73 6.48 -35.93
N ILE A 64 -8.96 6.98 -35.84
CA ILE A 64 -9.67 7.02 -34.55
C ILE A 64 -10.08 5.58 -34.25
N LEU A 65 -9.36 4.91 -33.36
CA LEU A 65 -9.63 3.53 -32.95
C LEU A 65 -10.94 3.49 -32.15
N SER A 66 -12.04 3.13 -32.81
CA SER A 66 -13.34 2.91 -32.17
C SER A 66 -13.39 1.54 -31.50
N GLY A 67 -12.94 1.46 -30.24
CA GLY A 67 -13.05 0.27 -29.41
C GLY A 67 -12.73 0.60 -27.94
N ASN A 68 -13.67 0.34 -27.04
CA ASN A 68 -13.45 0.47 -25.58
C ASN A 68 -12.70 -0.76 -25.01
N SER A 69 -12.78 -1.90 -25.71
CA SER A 69 -12.12 -3.17 -25.37
C SER A 69 -10.60 -3.09 -25.24
N GLU A 70 -9.95 -2.01 -25.71
CA GLU A 70 -8.51 -1.85 -25.59
C GLU A 70 -8.05 -1.47 -24.16
N LEU A 71 -8.95 -1.11 -23.23
CA LEU A 71 -8.52 -0.68 -21.88
C LEU A 71 -8.61 -1.74 -20.77
N SER A 72 -9.36 -2.82 -20.94
CA SER A 72 -9.53 -3.91 -19.96
C SER A 72 -8.56 -5.08 -20.16
N HIS A 73 -7.48 -4.86 -20.94
CA HIS A 73 -6.45 -5.86 -21.20
C HIS A 73 -5.90 -6.48 -19.91
N GLY A 74 -5.66 -7.80 -19.94
CA GLY A 74 -5.07 -8.55 -18.83
C GLY A 74 -6.01 -9.53 -18.13
N VAL A 75 -7.33 -9.45 -18.37
CA VAL A 75 -8.31 -10.39 -17.82
C VAL A 75 -9.01 -11.18 -18.91
N GLU A 76 -8.80 -12.48 -18.93
CA GLU A 76 -9.54 -13.41 -19.79
C GLU A 76 -10.90 -13.74 -19.16
N VAL A 77 -11.93 -12.97 -19.50
CA VAL A 77 -13.28 -13.07 -18.89
C VAL A 77 -13.85 -14.49 -18.87
N GLN A 78 -13.51 -15.33 -19.85
CA GLN A 78 -13.95 -16.73 -19.92
C GLN A 78 -13.41 -17.58 -18.76
N ARG A 79 -12.23 -17.26 -18.22
CA ARG A 79 -11.58 -17.98 -17.11
C ARG A 79 -12.27 -17.72 -15.76
N GLY A 80 -13.12 -16.70 -15.67
CA GLY A 80 -13.98 -16.47 -14.51
C GLY A 80 -15.06 -17.55 -14.32
N ARG A 81 -15.35 -18.35 -15.35
CA ARG A 81 -16.33 -19.43 -15.31
C ARG A 81 -15.75 -20.69 -14.69
N SER A 82 -16.48 -21.32 -13.78
CA SER A 82 -16.06 -22.59 -13.16
C SER A 82 -16.13 -23.78 -14.13
N ASP A 83 -15.20 -24.73 -13.99
CA ASP A 83 -15.31 -26.03 -14.66
C ASP A 83 -16.63 -26.72 -14.24
N PRO A 84 -17.49 -27.19 -15.18
CA PRO A 84 -18.77 -27.81 -14.85
C PRO A 84 -18.68 -29.04 -13.94
N LEU A 85 -17.55 -29.77 -13.95
CA LEU A 85 -17.32 -30.93 -13.09
C LEU A 85 -16.93 -30.54 -11.66
N ALA A 86 -16.46 -29.31 -11.43
CA ALA A 86 -16.21 -28.76 -10.10
C ALA A 86 -17.49 -28.26 -9.40
N VAL A 87 -18.59 -28.12 -10.14
CA VAL A 87 -19.81 -27.40 -9.71
C VAL A 87 -20.89 -28.33 -9.17
N VAL A 88 -21.40 -27.99 -7.99
CA VAL A 88 -22.50 -28.68 -7.30
C VAL A 88 -23.65 -27.70 -7.08
N LEU A 89 -24.72 -27.85 -7.86
CA LEU A 89 -25.93 -27.00 -7.77
C LEU A 89 -26.93 -27.53 -6.73
N ALA A 90 -27.50 -26.62 -5.95
CA ALA A 90 -28.39 -26.89 -4.82
C ALA A 90 -29.46 -25.79 -4.70
N ASP A 91 -30.49 -25.85 -5.55
CA ASP A 91 -31.52 -24.81 -5.72
C ASP A 91 -30.88 -23.44 -5.99
N ARG A 92 -30.97 -22.50 -5.02
CA ARG A 92 -30.41 -21.15 -5.09
C ARG A 92 -28.92 -21.06 -4.73
N ALA A 93 -28.29 -22.17 -4.38
CA ALA A 93 -26.87 -22.23 -4.05
C ALA A 93 -26.06 -22.97 -5.12
N ARG A 94 -24.85 -22.47 -5.37
CA ARG A 94 -23.80 -23.10 -6.18
C ARG A 94 -22.54 -23.23 -5.33
N LEU A 95 -22.08 -24.47 -5.15
CA LEU A 95 -20.82 -24.76 -4.50
C LEU A 95 -19.83 -25.23 -5.56
N THR A 96 -18.63 -24.64 -5.63
CA THR A 96 -17.58 -25.05 -6.57
C THR A 96 -16.36 -25.52 -5.79
N VAL A 97 -15.95 -26.76 -5.98
CA VAL A 97 -14.71 -27.30 -5.39
C VAL A 97 -13.54 -26.94 -6.30
N LEU A 98 -12.81 -25.88 -5.95
CA LEU A 98 -11.74 -25.31 -6.78
C LEU A 98 -10.42 -26.06 -6.59
N THR A 99 -10.08 -26.42 -5.36
CA THR A 99 -8.92 -27.25 -5.01
C THR A 99 -9.31 -28.15 -3.82
N PRO A 100 -8.48 -29.13 -3.38
CA PRO A 100 -8.79 -29.92 -2.20
C PRO A 100 -9.02 -29.07 -0.94
N THR A 101 -8.44 -27.87 -0.88
CA THR A 101 -8.42 -26.94 0.26
C THR A 101 -9.19 -25.63 0.00
N LEU A 102 -9.78 -25.44 -1.18
CA LEU A 102 -10.53 -24.23 -1.55
C LEU A 102 -11.90 -24.58 -2.13
N VAL A 103 -12.96 -24.06 -1.50
CA VAL A 103 -14.35 -24.17 -2.00
C VAL A 103 -14.97 -22.78 -2.14
N ARG A 104 -15.54 -22.48 -3.31
CA ARG A 104 -16.40 -21.30 -3.54
C ARG A 104 -17.83 -21.64 -3.15
N LEU A 105 -18.48 -20.72 -2.43
CA LEU A 105 -19.84 -20.82 -1.94
C LEU A 105 -20.63 -19.62 -2.45
N GLU A 106 -21.50 -19.83 -3.44
CA GLU A 106 -22.33 -18.78 -4.02
C GLU A 106 -23.80 -19.03 -3.72
N TYR A 107 -24.52 -18.00 -3.28
CA TYR A 107 -25.97 -18.01 -3.14
C TYR A 107 -26.58 -16.86 -3.96
N ALA A 108 -27.58 -17.19 -4.77
CA ALA A 108 -28.28 -16.26 -5.64
C ALA A 108 -29.80 -16.39 -5.42
N PRO A 109 -30.51 -15.36 -4.91
CA PRO A 109 -31.96 -15.42 -4.66
C PRO A 109 -32.80 -15.78 -5.88
N ASP A 110 -32.29 -15.50 -7.08
CA ASP A 110 -32.88 -15.74 -8.39
C ASP A 110 -32.29 -16.96 -9.13
N ALA A 111 -31.33 -17.66 -8.51
CA ALA A 111 -30.51 -18.73 -9.10
C ALA A 111 -29.70 -18.35 -10.36
N HIS A 112 -29.50 -17.06 -10.65
CA HIS A 112 -28.58 -16.59 -11.69
C HIS A 112 -27.20 -16.34 -11.08
N PHE A 113 -26.26 -17.25 -11.33
CA PHE A 113 -24.93 -17.24 -10.73
C PHE A 113 -23.91 -16.36 -11.49
N GLU A 114 -22.89 -15.86 -10.79
CA GLU A 114 -21.88 -14.95 -11.31
C GLU A 114 -20.67 -15.71 -11.84
N ASP A 115 -20.50 -15.69 -13.17
CA ASP A 115 -19.37 -16.30 -13.89
C ASP A 115 -18.34 -15.28 -14.36
N ARG A 116 -18.58 -13.97 -14.20
CA ARG A 116 -17.56 -12.94 -14.51
C ARG A 116 -16.46 -12.94 -13.44
N PRO A 117 -15.19 -12.73 -13.82
CA PRO A 117 -14.12 -12.61 -12.84
C PRO A 117 -14.27 -11.32 -12.02
N SER A 118 -13.90 -11.36 -10.75
CA SER A 118 -13.82 -10.19 -9.85
C SER A 118 -12.37 -9.74 -9.70
N PHE A 119 -12.10 -8.58 -9.08
CA PHE A 119 -10.71 -8.21 -8.73
C PHE A 119 -9.99 -9.27 -7.91
N PHE A 120 -10.72 -9.95 -7.02
CA PHE A 120 -10.15 -11.03 -6.25
C PHE A 120 -10.01 -12.29 -7.10
N ALA A 121 -11.10 -12.85 -7.63
CA ALA A 121 -11.12 -14.15 -8.29
C ALA A 121 -11.17 -13.99 -9.82
N LEU A 122 -10.00 -14.09 -10.45
CA LEU A 122 -9.84 -14.06 -11.92
C LEU A 122 -10.06 -15.43 -12.57
N HIS A 123 -9.62 -16.50 -11.91
CA HIS A 123 -9.63 -17.86 -12.47
C HIS A 123 -10.50 -18.78 -11.62
N ARG A 124 -11.48 -19.41 -12.25
CA ARG A 124 -12.33 -20.45 -11.65
C ARG A 124 -12.36 -21.72 -12.51
N ASP A 125 -11.75 -21.66 -13.70
CA ASP A 125 -11.55 -22.72 -14.67
C ASP A 125 -10.44 -23.72 -14.27
N LEU A 126 -10.28 -23.94 -12.96
CA LEU A 126 -9.28 -24.85 -12.41
C LEU A 126 -9.71 -26.30 -12.65
N ALA A 127 -8.74 -27.17 -12.90
CA ALA A 127 -8.99 -28.60 -13.05
C ALA A 127 -9.60 -29.17 -11.75
N PRO A 128 -10.77 -29.82 -11.79
CA PRO A 128 -11.48 -30.28 -10.61
C PRO A 128 -10.65 -31.32 -9.83
N PRO A 129 -10.49 -31.17 -8.51
CA PRO A 129 -9.90 -32.21 -7.67
C PRO A 129 -10.88 -33.39 -7.51
N PRO A 130 -10.44 -34.56 -7.01
CA PRO A 130 -11.36 -35.59 -6.55
C PRO A 130 -12.17 -35.12 -5.33
N PHE A 131 -13.50 -35.21 -5.41
CA PHE A 131 -14.41 -35.01 -4.27
C PHE A 131 -15.65 -35.90 -4.39
N ASP A 132 -16.23 -36.25 -3.25
CA ASP A 132 -17.51 -36.96 -3.15
C ASP A 132 -18.66 -35.97 -2.92
N VAL A 133 -19.84 -36.28 -3.47
CA VAL A 133 -21.08 -35.55 -3.20
C VAL A 133 -22.15 -36.53 -2.73
N ARG A 134 -22.84 -36.20 -1.63
CA ARG A 134 -24.02 -36.94 -1.15
C ARG A 134 -25.20 -35.99 -0.99
N ARG A 135 -26.40 -36.48 -1.29
CA ARG A 135 -27.66 -35.73 -1.23
C ARG A 135 -28.72 -36.57 -0.54
N SER A 136 -29.44 -35.97 0.41
CA SER A 136 -30.53 -36.62 1.14
C SER A 136 -31.58 -35.58 1.52
N GLY A 137 -32.65 -35.49 0.74
CA GLY A 137 -33.68 -34.46 0.94
C GLY A 137 -33.13 -33.06 0.71
N ASP A 138 -33.23 -32.21 1.73
CA ASP A 138 -32.66 -30.85 1.76
C ASP A 138 -31.18 -30.80 2.14
N GLN A 139 -30.56 -31.93 2.51
CA GLN A 139 -29.16 -31.99 2.94
C GLN A 139 -28.21 -32.33 1.78
N LEU A 140 -27.16 -31.52 1.64
CA LEU A 140 -26.03 -31.68 0.75
C LEU A 140 -24.74 -31.86 1.57
N SER A 141 -23.97 -32.89 1.24
CA SER A 141 -22.64 -33.13 1.78
C SER A 141 -21.62 -33.13 0.64
N ILE A 142 -20.52 -32.39 0.80
CA ILE A 142 -19.38 -32.38 -0.14
C ILE A 142 -18.12 -32.73 0.65
N ARG A 143 -17.35 -33.70 0.17
CA ARG A 143 -16.12 -34.15 0.83
C ARG A 143 -14.93 -34.18 -0.13
N THR A 144 -13.89 -33.42 0.20
CA THR A 144 -12.56 -33.49 -0.41
C THR A 144 -11.61 -34.27 0.51
N PRO A 145 -10.33 -34.46 0.13
CA PRO A 145 -9.30 -34.98 1.04
C PRO A 145 -9.00 -34.08 2.26
N ARG A 146 -9.41 -32.80 2.26
CA ARG A 146 -9.12 -31.84 3.34
C ARG A 146 -10.35 -31.15 3.94
N ILE A 147 -11.50 -31.16 3.27
CA ILE A 147 -12.71 -30.45 3.66
C ILE A 147 -13.91 -31.41 3.66
N GLU A 148 -14.71 -31.40 4.72
CA GLU A 148 -16.04 -32.01 4.78
C GLU A 148 -17.07 -30.92 5.06
N LEU A 149 -17.92 -30.62 4.07
CA LEU A 149 -18.90 -29.54 4.09
C LEU A 149 -20.30 -30.14 4.16
N GLU A 150 -21.10 -29.64 5.11
CA GLU A 150 -22.52 -29.97 5.28
C GLU A 150 -23.36 -28.70 5.07
N PHE A 151 -24.29 -28.75 4.11
CA PHE A 151 -25.19 -27.66 3.77
C PHE A 151 -26.65 -28.13 3.72
N ARG A 152 -27.54 -27.40 4.39
CA ARG A 152 -28.99 -27.56 4.28
C ARG A 152 -29.55 -26.53 3.32
N CYS A 153 -30.06 -26.99 2.18
CA CYS A 153 -30.64 -26.17 1.14
C CYS A 153 -31.89 -25.44 1.64
N GLY A 154 -32.01 -24.15 1.30
CA GLY A 154 -33.17 -23.34 1.65
C GLY A 154 -33.00 -21.87 1.25
N PRO A 155 -34.06 -21.06 1.38
CA PRO A 155 -33.98 -19.61 1.20
C PRO A 155 -33.20 -18.95 2.35
N GLY A 156 -32.58 -17.80 2.08
CA GLY A 156 -31.93 -16.96 3.09
C GLY A 156 -30.40 -17.02 3.12
N GLY A 157 -29.77 -17.72 2.19
CA GLY A 157 -28.30 -17.79 2.06
C GLY A 157 -27.63 -18.72 3.08
N PHE A 158 -26.31 -18.63 3.14
CA PHE A 158 -25.47 -19.36 4.08
C PHE A 158 -25.46 -18.66 5.46
N SER A 159 -25.62 -19.47 6.51
CA SER A 159 -25.68 -19.05 7.91
C SER A 159 -25.14 -20.14 8.84
N ALA A 160 -24.86 -19.82 10.10
CA ALA A 160 -24.48 -20.81 11.12
C ALA A 160 -25.52 -21.92 11.38
N SER A 161 -26.77 -21.74 10.91
CA SER A 161 -27.86 -22.71 11.09
C SER A 161 -27.92 -23.77 9.99
N ASN A 162 -27.43 -23.46 8.79
CA ASN A 162 -27.58 -24.30 7.59
C ASN A 162 -26.26 -24.63 6.88
N LEU A 163 -25.13 -24.02 7.24
CA LEU A 163 -23.81 -24.36 6.71
C LEU A 163 -22.84 -24.67 7.86
N ALA A 164 -22.11 -25.78 7.75
CA ALA A 164 -20.97 -26.12 8.58
C ALA A 164 -19.86 -26.76 7.73
N ILE A 165 -18.62 -26.44 8.03
CA ILE A 165 -17.44 -26.98 7.34
C ILE A 165 -16.47 -27.53 8.38
N GLN A 166 -15.96 -28.74 8.15
CA GLN A 166 -14.85 -29.32 8.90
C GLN A 166 -13.60 -29.33 8.03
N VAL A 167 -12.50 -28.83 8.58
CA VAL A 167 -11.17 -28.83 7.95
C VAL A 167 -10.31 -29.89 8.59
N CYS A 168 -9.87 -30.86 7.79
CA CYS A 168 -8.97 -31.93 8.20
C CYS A 168 -7.57 -31.37 8.45
N ARG A 169 -7.10 -31.48 9.69
CA ARG A 169 -5.74 -31.11 10.10
C ARG A 169 -4.94 -32.38 10.38
N PRO A 170 -3.97 -32.78 9.54
CA PRO A 170 -3.18 -33.98 9.78
C PRO A 170 -2.52 -33.93 11.17
N GLY A 171 -2.70 -34.98 11.97
CA GLY A 171 -2.19 -35.05 13.36
C GLY A 171 -3.00 -34.31 14.43
N HIS A 172 -4.05 -33.56 14.06
CA HIS A 172 -4.86 -32.75 14.97
C HIS A 172 -6.36 -33.02 14.84
N PRO A 173 -7.20 -32.67 15.82
CA PRO A 173 -8.65 -32.67 15.65
C PRO A 173 -9.07 -31.73 14.49
N PRO A 174 -10.08 -32.10 13.67
CA PRO A 174 -10.60 -31.21 12.64
C PRO A 174 -11.01 -29.84 13.20
N ALA A 175 -10.74 -28.78 12.45
CA ALA A 175 -11.31 -27.46 12.78
C ALA A 175 -12.75 -27.41 12.26
N ALA A 176 -13.71 -27.15 13.12
CA ALA A 176 -15.08 -26.85 12.71
C ALA A 176 -15.23 -25.35 12.47
N TRP A 177 -15.95 -24.98 11.42
CA TRP A 177 -16.29 -23.61 11.06
C TRP A 177 -17.77 -23.48 10.67
N ARG A 178 -18.37 -22.35 11.02
CA ARG A 178 -19.70 -21.90 10.61
C ARG A 178 -19.67 -20.41 10.25
N PRO A 179 -20.56 -19.94 9.35
CA PRO A 179 -20.68 -18.52 9.04
C PRO A 179 -20.91 -17.66 10.29
N GLY A 180 -20.01 -16.70 10.52
CA GLY A 180 -20.01 -15.83 11.71
C GLY A 180 -18.99 -16.23 12.79
N ASP A 181 -18.32 -17.38 12.69
CA ASP A 181 -17.23 -17.74 13.60
C ASP A 181 -16.06 -16.76 13.49
N THR A 182 -15.53 -16.33 14.64
CA THR A 182 -14.37 -15.43 14.71
C THR A 182 -13.07 -16.19 14.44
N ASN A 183 -12.25 -15.70 13.51
CA ASN A 183 -10.90 -16.22 13.26
C ASN A 183 -9.93 -15.70 14.34
N ARG A 184 -9.84 -16.40 15.46
CA ARG A 184 -9.04 -15.99 16.62
C ARG A 184 -7.55 -16.30 16.45
N GLY A 185 -7.23 -17.25 15.58
CA GLY A 185 -5.87 -17.67 15.24
C GLY A 185 -5.22 -16.92 14.08
N ASN A 186 -5.85 -15.86 13.54
CA ASN A 186 -5.34 -15.13 12.38
C ASN A 186 -3.92 -14.57 12.65
N LEU A 187 -3.02 -14.75 11.68
CA LEU A 187 -1.59 -14.40 11.81
C LEU A 187 -1.27 -12.99 11.29
N GLY A 188 -2.29 -12.20 10.96
CA GLY A 188 -2.17 -10.89 10.32
C GLY A 188 -1.73 -10.98 8.86
N GLY A 189 -1.93 -9.92 8.11
CA GLY A 189 -1.46 -9.78 6.74
C GLY A 189 -0.59 -8.54 6.60
N THR A 190 -1.11 -7.57 5.85
CA THR A 190 -0.59 -6.21 5.77
C THR A 190 -1.73 -5.24 6.09
N LEU A 191 -1.61 -3.98 5.70
CA LEU A 191 -2.66 -2.98 5.68
C LEU A 191 -2.42 -2.03 4.51
N ARG A 192 -3.39 -1.17 4.20
CA ARG A 192 -3.26 -0.21 3.08
C ARG A 192 -2.06 0.73 3.24
N THR A 193 -1.83 1.22 4.46
CA THR A 193 -0.83 2.26 4.72
C THR A 193 -0.41 2.39 6.19
N LEU A 194 0.81 2.91 6.42
CA LEU A 194 1.41 3.39 7.66
C LEU A 194 1.55 4.93 7.71
N ASP A 195 0.81 5.67 6.88
CA ASP A 195 0.85 7.14 6.92
C ASP A 195 0.56 7.66 8.34
N GLY A 196 1.47 8.47 8.87
CA GLY A 196 1.37 8.98 10.23
C GLY A 196 1.63 7.96 11.34
N ALA A 197 2.04 6.71 11.03
CA ALA A 197 2.33 5.69 12.03
C ALA A 197 3.60 6.01 12.83
N ARG A 198 3.49 5.89 14.15
CA ARG A 198 4.54 6.28 15.13
C ARG A 198 5.02 5.12 16.00
N GLY A 199 4.71 3.90 15.58
CA GLY A 199 4.98 2.64 16.27
C GLY A 199 4.14 1.51 15.66
N PRO A 200 4.09 0.34 16.30
CA PRO A 200 3.27 -0.78 15.84
C PRO A 200 1.78 -0.42 15.75
N VAL A 201 1.14 -0.82 14.64
CA VAL A 201 -0.31 -0.70 14.42
C VAL A 201 -0.94 -2.08 14.26
N ARG A 202 -2.27 -2.15 14.35
CA ARG A 202 -3.00 -3.39 14.04
C ARG A 202 -2.96 -3.64 12.53
N LEU A 203 -2.58 -4.84 12.14
CA LEU A 203 -2.64 -5.33 10.76
C LEU A 203 -4.08 -5.75 10.41
N ASP A 204 -4.43 -5.69 9.13
CA ASP A 204 -5.61 -6.37 8.62
C ASP A 204 -5.39 -7.90 8.65
N ASP A 205 -6.47 -8.66 8.58
CA ASP A 205 -6.42 -10.13 8.57
C ASP A 205 -5.64 -10.65 7.34
N GLY A 206 -4.74 -11.61 7.58
CA GLY A 206 -4.05 -12.35 6.52
C GLY A 206 -4.80 -13.63 6.15
N LEU A 207 -4.38 -14.27 5.06
CA LEU A 207 -4.92 -15.57 4.64
C LEU A 207 -4.61 -16.68 5.65
N LEU A 208 -3.48 -16.56 6.35
CA LEU A 208 -2.92 -17.60 7.23
C LEU A 208 -3.44 -17.47 8.67
N SER A 209 -3.86 -18.58 9.25
CA SER A 209 -4.41 -18.66 10.60
C SER A 209 -4.11 -20.01 11.26
N ARG A 210 -3.83 -19.99 12.57
CA ARG A 210 -3.72 -21.20 13.41
C ARG A 210 -5.05 -21.94 13.58
N ASP A 211 -6.18 -21.29 13.32
CA ASP A 211 -7.48 -21.97 13.28
C ASP A 211 -7.59 -22.90 12.05
N GLY A 212 -6.71 -22.71 11.05
CA GLY A 212 -6.54 -23.57 9.89
C GLY A 212 -7.50 -23.28 8.74
N TRP A 213 -8.18 -22.14 8.78
CA TRP A 213 -9.09 -21.68 7.75
C TRP A 213 -9.10 -20.16 7.60
N TYR A 214 -9.58 -19.69 6.45
CA TYR A 214 -9.90 -18.29 6.20
C TYR A 214 -11.07 -18.17 5.20
N LEU A 215 -11.83 -17.08 5.28
CA LEU A 215 -12.97 -16.80 4.39
C LEU A 215 -12.75 -15.45 3.70
N ILE A 216 -12.68 -15.43 2.38
CA ILE A 216 -12.74 -14.19 1.59
C ILE A 216 -14.18 -13.99 1.12
N ASP A 217 -14.79 -12.87 1.51
CA ASP A 217 -16.10 -12.43 1.03
C ASP A 217 -15.96 -11.57 -0.23
N ASP A 218 -16.22 -12.17 -1.39
CA ASP A 218 -16.13 -11.56 -2.71
C ASP A 218 -17.48 -10.99 -3.20
N THR A 219 -18.53 -11.09 -2.37
CA THR A 219 -19.93 -10.76 -2.72
C THR A 219 -20.08 -9.38 -3.36
N ARG A 220 -19.27 -8.42 -2.95
CA ARG A 220 -19.41 -6.99 -3.30
C ARG A 220 -18.25 -6.44 -4.14
N THR A 221 -17.28 -7.27 -4.50
CA THR A 221 -16.14 -6.88 -5.34
C THR A 221 -16.60 -6.59 -6.77
N PRO A 222 -16.18 -5.49 -7.40
CA PRO A 222 -16.47 -5.25 -8.82
C PRO A 222 -15.98 -6.38 -9.74
N VAL A 223 -16.70 -6.57 -10.85
CA VAL A 223 -16.47 -7.65 -11.83
C VAL A 223 -16.08 -7.10 -13.20
N PHE A 224 -15.13 -7.76 -13.84
CA PHE A 224 -14.71 -7.41 -15.20
C PHE A 224 -15.73 -7.90 -16.22
N THR A 225 -15.91 -7.10 -17.27
CA THR A 225 -16.69 -7.43 -18.46
C THR A 225 -15.74 -7.54 -19.66
N ALA A 226 -16.27 -7.82 -20.85
CA ALA A 226 -15.46 -7.87 -22.08
C ALA A 226 -14.82 -6.52 -22.45
N ASP A 227 -15.35 -5.40 -21.94
CA ASP A 227 -14.89 -4.05 -22.29
C ASP A 227 -14.35 -3.26 -21.08
N TRP A 228 -14.90 -3.44 -19.88
CA TRP A 228 -14.60 -2.60 -18.71
C TRP A 228 -14.88 -3.31 -17.37
N ILE A 229 -15.21 -2.56 -16.32
CA ILE A 229 -15.54 -3.05 -14.99
C ILE A 229 -16.93 -2.58 -14.53
N GLU A 230 -17.65 -3.41 -13.78
CA GLU A 230 -19.00 -3.15 -13.28
C GLU A 230 -19.12 -3.44 -11.79
N ALA A 231 -20.00 -2.70 -11.10
CA ALA A 231 -20.38 -3.00 -9.72
C ALA A 231 -21.32 -4.23 -9.68
N ARG A 232 -21.20 -5.05 -8.63
CA ARG A 232 -22.15 -6.15 -8.37
C ARG A 232 -23.46 -5.63 -7.75
N PRO A 233 -24.60 -6.30 -8.00
CA PRO A 233 -25.86 -5.95 -7.36
C PRO A 233 -25.81 -6.17 -5.84
N GLY A 234 -26.60 -5.37 -5.10
CA GLY A 234 -26.72 -5.42 -3.64
C GLY A 234 -28.04 -6.06 -3.19
N ASP A 235 -28.36 -7.22 -3.74
CA ASP A 235 -29.69 -7.86 -3.75
C ASP A 235 -29.81 -9.09 -2.82
N GLY A 236 -28.91 -9.22 -1.83
CA GLY A 236 -28.91 -10.34 -0.88
C GLY A 236 -28.23 -11.62 -1.39
N ARG A 237 -27.49 -11.53 -2.50
CA ARG A 237 -26.54 -12.56 -2.96
C ARG A 237 -25.37 -12.72 -1.97
N GLN A 238 -24.70 -13.86 -2.02
CA GLN A 238 -23.43 -14.12 -1.33
C GLN A 238 -22.46 -14.83 -2.29
N ASP A 239 -21.16 -14.56 -2.17
CA ASP A 239 -20.10 -15.18 -2.98
C ASP A 239 -18.82 -15.25 -2.15
N TRP A 240 -18.57 -16.40 -1.53
CA TRP A 240 -17.49 -16.59 -0.56
C TRP A 240 -16.48 -17.64 -1.04
N TYR A 241 -15.23 -17.49 -0.60
CA TYR A 241 -14.16 -18.43 -0.86
C TYR A 241 -13.62 -18.91 0.48
N PHE A 242 -13.93 -20.16 0.80
CA PHE A 242 -13.49 -20.80 2.04
C PHE A 242 -12.20 -21.59 1.78
N PHE A 243 -11.12 -21.11 2.40
CA PHE A 243 -9.82 -21.76 2.42
C PHE A 243 -9.75 -22.63 3.69
N GLY A 244 -9.60 -23.94 3.55
CA GLY A 244 -9.51 -24.92 4.62
C GLY A 244 -8.23 -25.76 4.50
N TYR A 245 -7.10 -25.17 4.85
CA TYR A 245 -5.75 -25.72 4.65
C TYR A 245 -5.14 -26.38 5.91
N GLY A 246 -5.67 -26.11 7.10
CA GLY A 246 -5.10 -26.60 8.35
C GLY A 246 -3.77 -25.90 8.69
N SER A 247 -2.68 -26.65 8.85
CA SER A 247 -1.32 -26.10 8.98
C SER A 247 -0.57 -25.97 7.64
N ASP A 248 -1.20 -26.30 6.52
CA ASP A 248 -0.59 -26.31 5.17
C ASP A 248 -0.58 -24.92 4.52
N TYR A 249 0.11 -23.97 5.17
CA TYR A 249 0.12 -22.55 4.79
C TYR A 249 0.65 -22.29 3.36
N ARG A 250 1.59 -23.11 2.87
CA ARG A 250 2.06 -23.04 1.48
C ARG A 250 0.96 -23.39 0.49
N THR A 251 0.11 -24.36 0.80
CA THR A 251 -1.04 -24.69 -0.06
C THR A 251 -2.11 -23.59 -0.03
N ALA A 252 -2.30 -22.91 1.11
CA ALA A 252 -3.17 -21.73 1.17
C ALA A 252 -2.74 -20.62 0.20
N LEU A 253 -1.45 -20.28 0.20
CA LEU A 253 -0.89 -19.27 -0.71
C LEU A 253 -0.95 -19.72 -2.18
N ARG A 254 -0.75 -21.01 -2.45
CA ARG A 254 -0.93 -21.60 -3.78
C ARG A 254 -2.38 -21.51 -4.26
N ASP A 255 -3.35 -21.81 -3.39
CA ASP A 255 -4.78 -21.66 -3.68
C ASP A 255 -5.12 -20.19 -4.00
N LEU A 256 -4.53 -19.23 -3.26
CA LEU A 256 -4.71 -17.80 -3.50
C LEU A 256 -4.23 -17.41 -4.91
N VAL A 257 -3.01 -17.77 -5.31
CA VAL A 257 -2.52 -17.42 -6.66
C VAL A 257 -3.21 -18.23 -7.77
N ALA A 258 -3.72 -19.43 -7.47
CA ALA A 258 -4.52 -20.20 -8.42
C ALA A 258 -5.82 -19.47 -8.79
N VAL A 259 -6.60 -19.04 -7.79
CA VAL A 259 -7.90 -18.35 -8.01
C VAL A 259 -7.73 -16.87 -8.38
N SER A 260 -6.73 -16.20 -7.80
CA SER A 260 -6.53 -14.76 -7.94
C SER A 260 -5.55 -14.38 -9.04
N GLY A 261 -4.81 -15.34 -9.60
CA GLY A 261 -3.77 -15.11 -10.59
C GLY A 261 -2.37 -14.95 -9.96
N PRO A 262 -1.33 -15.26 -10.75
CA PRO A 262 0.04 -15.36 -10.26
C PRO A 262 0.62 -13.99 -9.89
N ILE A 263 1.63 -14.01 -9.03
CA ILE A 263 2.41 -12.84 -8.65
C ILE A 263 3.48 -12.61 -9.74
N PRO A 264 3.47 -11.49 -10.50
CA PRO A 264 4.44 -11.29 -11.58
C PRO A 264 5.88 -11.15 -11.05
N VAL A 265 6.84 -11.75 -11.75
CA VAL A 265 8.26 -11.52 -11.46
C VAL A 265 8.64 -10.13 -11.96
N PRO A 266 9.07 -9.19 -11.10
CA PRO A 266 9.41 -7.84 -11.53
C PRO A 266 10.75 -7.78 -12.29
N PRO A 267 11.04 -6.68 -13.01
CA PRO A 267 12.34 -6.46 -13.63
C PRO A 267 13.51 -6.55 -12.64
N SER A 268 14.65 -7.08 -13.10
CA SER A 268 15.85 -7.32 -12.27
C SER A 268 16.31 -6.12 -11.41
N PHE A 269 16.18 -4.89 -11.92
CA PHE A 269 16.58 -3.67 -11.19
C PHE A 269 15.80 -3.44 -9.89
N VAL A 270 14.60 -4.05 -9.73
CA VAL A 270 13.83 -4.01 -8.48
C VAL A 270 14.62 -4.62 -7.31
N PHE A 271 15.41 -5.66 -7.59
CA PHE A 271 16.32 -6.29 -6.62
C PHE A 271 17.63 -5.49 -6.41
N GLY A 272 17.71 -4.28 -6.93
CA GLY A 272 18.81 -3.34 -6.74
C GLY A 272 18.69 -2.44 -5.51
N SER A 273 19.41 -1.32 -5.57
CA SER A 273 19.33 -0.21 -4.61
C SER A 273 18.58 0.97 -5.24
N TRP A 274 17.56 1.46 -4.55
CA TRP A 274 16.73 2.58 -5.01
C TRP A 274 17.01 3.82 -4.16
N TYR A 275 17.14 4.98 -4.82
CA TYR A 275 17.17 6.28 -4.16
C TYR A 275 15.92 7.10 -4.53
N SER A 276 15.33 7.72 -3.51
CA SER A 276 14.20 8.63 -3.60
C SER A 276 14.32 9.70 -2.50
N ARG A 277 13.69 10.84 -2.71
CA ARG A 277 13.44 11.87 -1.69
C ARG A 277 12.45 12.87 -2.28
N TYR A 278 11.45 13.30 -1.50
CA TYR A 278 10.66 14.46 -1.88
C TYR A 278 11.52 15.72 -1.74
N TRP A 279 12.10 16.19 -2.85
CA TRP A 279 13.00 17.33 -2.86
C TRP A 279 13.09 18.00 -4.24
N PRO A 280 13.16 19.35 -4.31
CA PRO A 280 13.31 20.10 -5.57
C PRO A 280 14.75 20.06 -6.08
N TYR A 281 15.22 18.88 -6.44
CA TYR A 281 16.53 18.70 -7.10
C TYR A 281 16.51 19.30 -8.51
N SER A 282 17.56 20.05 -8.87
CA SER A 282 17.78 20.41 -10.27
C SER A 282 18.27 19.21 -11.09
N GLN A 283 18.28 19.36 -12.42
CA GLN A 283 18.94 18.42 -13.32
C GLN A 283 20.42 18.22 -12.99
N GLU A 284 21.16 19.27 -12.62
CA GLU A 284 22.56 19.11 -12.16
C GLU A 284 22.65 18.41 -10.81
N ASP A 285 21.67 18.58 -9.90
CA ASP A 285 21.63 17.84 -8.65
C ASP A 285 21.43 16.34 -8.88
N PHE A 286 20.54 15.93 -9.79
CA PHE A 286 20.37 14.51 -10.15
C PHE A 286 21.62 13.93 -10.80
N VAL A 287 22.23 14.66 -11.74
CA VAL A 287 23.52 14.26 -12.35
C VAL A 287 24.59 14.08 -11.29
N ARG A 288 24.71 15.05 -10.37
CA ARG A 288 25.68 15.00 -9.26
C ARG A 288 25.38 13.85 -8.30
N LEU A 289 24.12 13.62 -7.95
CA LEU A 289 23.70 12.55 -7.04
C LEU A 289 24.08 11.15 -7.56
N VAL A 290 23.91 10.90 -8.86
CA VAL A 290 24.30 9.62 -9.48
C VAL A 290 25.82 9.46 -9.54
N GLU A 291 26.55 10.53 -9.84
CA GLU A 291 28.02 10.50 -9.80
C GLU A 291 28.57 10.39 -8.36
N GLU A 292 27.91 10.98 -7.36
CA GLU A 292 28.25 10.83 -5.94
C GLU A 292 28.07 9.37 -5.47
N HIS A 293 26.98 8.69 -5.85
CA HIS A 293 26.81 7.24 -5.60
C HIS A 293 28.02 6.46 -6.12
N ARG A 294 28.43 6.71 -7.38
CA ARG A 294 29.58 6.07 -8.00
C ARG A 294 30.91 6.40 -7.30
N GLN A 295 31.14 7.67 -6.95
CA GLN A 295 32.35 8.14 -6.26
C GLN A 295 32.49 7.57 -4.85
N HIS A 296 31.38 7.42 -4.12
CA HIS A 296 31.34 6.83 -2.78
C HIS A 296 31.20 5.31 -2.77
N GLY A 297 31.17 4.66 -3.94
CA GLY A 297 31.12 3.19 -4.07
C GLY A 297 29.79 2.57 -3.66
N PHE A 298 28.68 3.30 -3.81
CA PHE A 298 27.33 2.79 -3.59
C PHE A 298 26.68 2.41 -4.94
N PRO A 299 26.18 1.18 -5.10
CA PRO A 299 25.27 0.82 -6.19
C PRO A 299 24.01 1.70 -6.20
N LEU A 300 23.53 2.02 -7.40
CA LEU A 300 22.24 2.65 -7.64
C LEU A 300 21.64 2.00 -8.89
N ASP A 301 20.40 1.53 -8.80
CA ASP A 301 19.69 0.81 -9.86
C ASP A 301 18.38 1.51 -10.25
N VAL A 302 17.77 2.23 -9.31
CA VAL A 302 16.52 2.98 -9.52
C VAL A 302 16.63 4.36 -8.90
N LEU A 303 16.25 5.38 -9.67
CA LEU A 303 16.03 6.74 -9.19
C LEU A 303 14.54 7.06 -9.27
N VAL A 304 13.93 7.33 -8.12
CA VAL A 304 12.55 7.82 -8.04
C VAL A 304 12.58 9.35 -7.95
N ILE A 305 12.11 10.01 -8.99
CA ILE A 305 11.97 11.47 -9.06
C ILE A 305 10.57 11.84 -8.54
N ASP A 306 10.54 12.61 -7.47
CA ASP A 306 9.33 12.94 -6.74
C ASP A 306 8.58 14.17 -7.30
N MET A 307 7.46 14.54 -6.67
CA MET A 307 6.57 15.69 -6.95
C MET A 307 7.13 16.83 -7.81
N ASP A 308 8.29 17.37 -7.44
CA ASP A 308 8.91 18.52 -8.10
C ASP A 308 9.36 18.25 -9.56
N TRP A 309 9.27 17.01 -10.08
CA TRP A 309 9.46 16.69 -11.50
C TRP A 309 8.46 17.42 -12.40
N HIS A 310 7.23 17.62 -11.92
CA HIS A 310 6.18 18.34 -12.62
C HIS A 310 5.97 19.76 -12.08
N LEU A 311 5.21 20.57 -12.81
CA LEU A 311 4.86 21.94 -12.38
C LEU A 311 4.28 21.98 -10.95
N PRO A 312 4.50 23.05 -10.16
CA PRO A 312 4.08 23.10 -8.76
C PRO A 312 2.57 22.88 -8.57
N GLY A 313 2.22 21.83 -7.82
CA GLY A 313 0.85 21.44 -7.54
C GLY A 313 0.78 20.06 -6.87
N TRP A 314 -0.41 19.60 -6.50
CA TRP A 314 -0.63 18.23 -6.02
C TRP A 314 -0.66 17.21 -7.16
N THR A 315 -1.17 17.63 -8.32
CA THR A 315 -1.22 16.83 -9.55
C THR A 315 -0.47 17.57 -10.64
N GLY A 316 0.36 16.87 -11.41
CA GLY A 316 0.99 17.45 -12.59
C GLY A 316 1.40 16.39 -13.63
N TYR A 317 1.41 16.80 -14.90
CA TYR A 317 1.81 15.95 -16.04
C TYR A 317 2.87 16.61 -16.95
N THR A 318 3.25 17.85 -16.66
CA THR A 318 4.20 18.66 -17.43
C THR A 318 5.49 18.85 -16.64
N TRP A 319 6.63 18.49 -17.25
CA TRP A 319 7.95 18.66 -16.66
C TRP A 319 8.23 20.10 -16.21
N ASN A 320 8.71 20.23 -14.98
CA ASN A 320 9.16 21.49 -14.41
C ASN A 320 10.51 21.91 -15.02
N ARG A 321 10.46 22.71 -16.08
CA ARG A 321 11.66 23.14 -16.82
C ARG A 321 12.54 24.14 -16.07
N ASP A 322 12.09 24.69 -14.94
CA ASP A 322 12.92 25.55 -14.09
C ASP A 322 13.90 24.72 -13.24
N LEU A 323 13.51 23.48 -12.87
CA LEU A 323 14.40 22.50 -12.22
C LEU A 323 15.08 21.56 -13.22
N ILE A 324 14.33 21.10 -14.23
CA ILE A 324 14.74 20.07 -15.20
C ILE A 324 14.59 20.63 -16.63
N PRO A 325 15.52 21.50 -17.08
CA PRO A 325 15.39 22.18 -18.38
C PRO A 325 15.43 21.24 -19.59
N ASP A 326 16.20 20.14 -19.52
CA ASP A 326 16.30 19.10 -20.54
C ASP A 326 16.03 17.69 -19.95
N PRO A 327 14.73 17.33 -19.77
CA PRO A 327 14.35 16.01 -19.26
C PRO A 327 14.83 14.87 -20.15
N ASP A 328 14.80 15.03 -21.47
CA ASP A 328 15.24 14.01 -22.43
C ASP A 328 16.75 13.75 -22.32
N GLY A 329 17.55 14.78 -22.00
CA GLY A 329 18.97 14.66 -21.63
C GLY A 329 19.18 13.95 -20.30
N LEU A 330 18.39 14.27 -19.27
CA LEU A 330 18.47 13.64 -17.95
C LEU A 330 18.13 12.14 -18.01
N LEU A 331 17.01 11.76 -18.65
CA LEU A 331 16.60 10.36 -18.79
C LEU A 331 17.68 9.54 -19.51
N ARG A 332 18.23 10.08 -20.61
CA ARG A 332 19.34 9.45 -21.35
C ARG A 332 20.59 9.24 -20.47
N PHE A 333 20.97 10.25 -19.69
CA PHE A 333 22.12 10.19 -18.78
C PHE A 333 21.96 9.09 -17.72
N LEU A 334 20.73 8.88 -17.22
CA LEU A 334 20.38 7.85 -16.23
C LEU A 334 20.44 6.45 -16.86
N HIS A 335 19.83 6.27 -18.03
CA HIS A 335 19.85 5.02 -18.78
C HIS A 335 21.26 4.61 -19.25
N GLU A 336 22.09 5.57 -19.67
CA GLU A 336 23.52 5.35 -19.99
C GLU A 336 24.34 4.82 -18.78
N ARG A 337 23.82 5.00 -17.56
CA ARG A 337 24.41 4.50 -16.31
C ARG A 337 23.71 3.26 -15.75
N GLY A 338 22.70 2.74 -16.44
CA GLY A 338 21.92 1.57 -16.01
C GLY A 338 20.95 1.87 -14.86
N VAL A 339 20.58 3.14 -14.64
CA VAL A 339 19.62 3.55 -13.60
C VAL A 339 18.24 3.67 -14.23
N ALA A 340 17.28 2.86 -13.76
CA ALA A 340 15.87 2.97 -14.15
C ALA A 340 15.20 4.16 -13.46
N VAL A 341 14.20 4.76 -14.11
CA VAL A 341 13.57 6.02 -13.69
C VAL A 341 12.10 5.80 -13.35
N CYS A 342 11.73 6.16 -12.13
CA CYS A 342 10.34 6.21 -11.66
C CYS A 342 9.92 7.66 -11.42
N LEU A 343 8.69 8.03 -11.79
CA LEU A 343 8.11 9.33 -11.44
C LEU A 343 6.96 9.18 -10.42
N ASN A 344 6.89 10.06 -9.43
CA ASN A 344 5.72 10.18 -8.54
C ASN A 344 4.48 10.69 -9.32
N LEU A 345 3.30 10.19 -8.95
CA LEU A 345 2.03 10.56 -9.57
C LEU A 345 0.86 10.54 -8.58
N HIS A 346 0.30 11.73 -8.28
CA HIS A 346 -1.03 11.86 -7.68
C HIS A 346 -2.02 12.46 -8.70
N PRO A 347 -2.87 11.66 -9.36
CA PRO A 347 -3.72 12.16 -10.45
C PRO A 347 -5.03 12.84 -10.00
N ALA A 348 -5.28 12.92 -8.69
CA ALA A 348 -6.58 13.23 -8.09
C ALA A 348 -7.19 14.60 -8.46
N SER A 349 -6.39 15.63 -8.76
CA SER A 349 -6.91 16.96 -9.14
C SER A 349 -7.40 17.02 -10.61
N GLY A 350 -7.24 15.94 -11.37
CA GLY A 350 -7.58 15.92 -12.79
C GLY A 350 -6.56 16.68 -13.64
N VAL A 351 -6.99 17.23 -14.78
CA VAL A 351 -6.09 17.86 -15.76
C VAL A 351 -6.39 19.34 -15.89
N HIS A 352 -5.47 20.16 -15.42
CA HIS A 352 -5.63 21.62 -15.37
C HIS A 352 -5.13 22.33 -16.64
N PRO A 353 -5.63 23.55 -16.95
CA PRO A 353 -5.28 24.28 -18.18
C PRO A 353 -3.80 24.68 -18.33
N HIS A 354 -3.00 24.63 -17.26
CA HIS A 354 -1.58 24.95 -17.31
C HIS A 354 -0.71 23.80 -17.87
N GLU A 355 -1.26 22.60 -18.01
CA GLU A 355 -0.56 21.44 -18.57
C GLU A 355 -0.26 21.62 -20.07
N GLU A 356 0.97 21.30 -20.50
CA GLU A 356 1.40 21.29 -21.92
C GLU A 356 0.42 20.50 -22.80
N ARG A 357 -0.19 19.46 -22.23
CA ARG A 357 -1.08 18.53 -22.90
C ARG A 357 -2.56 18.72 -22.62
N TYR A 358 -2.96 19.69 -21.79
CA TYR A 358 -4.36 19.97 -21.47
C TYR A 358 -5.24 20.05 -22.72
N ASP A 359 -4.79 20.80 -23.72
CA ASP A 359 -5.55 21.10 -24.93
C ASP A 359 -5.84 19.83 -25.74
N ALA A 360 -4.88 18.91 -25.81
CA ALA A 360 -5.04 17.61 -26.44
C ALA A 360 -5.91 16.66 -25.60
N PHE A 361 -5.72 16.67 -24.28
CA PHE A 361 -6.50 15.88 -23.33
C PHE A 361 -7.99 16.25 -23.36
N ALA A 362 -8.31 17.54 -23.20
CA ALA A 362 -9.66 18.10 -23.24
C ALA A 362 -10.41 17.68 -24.51
N ARG A 363 -9.80 17.88 -25.70
CA ARG A 363 -10.37 17.41 -26.98
C ARG A 363 -10.58 15.90 -27.02
N THR A 364 -9.65 15.12 -26.46
CA THR A 364 -9.75 13.66 -26.44
C THR A 364 -10.90 13.18 -25.57
N VAL A 365 -11.12 13.78 -24.39
CA VAL A 365 -12.26 13.47 -23.50
C VAL A 365 -13.58 14.12 -23.92
N GLY A 366 -13.55 15.13 -24.79
CA GLY A 366 -14.73 15.83 -25.32
C GLY A 366 -15.10 17.12 -24.57
N ALA A 367 -14.21 17.63 -23.74
CA ALA A 367 -14.30 18.97 -23.15
C ALA A 367 -13.82 20.04 -24.15
N ASP A 368 -14.34 21.26 -24.02
CA ASP A 368 -13.87 22.39 -24.82
C ASP A 368 -12.57 22.97 -24.23
N PRO A 369 -11.42 22.91 -24.93
CA PRO A 369 -10.17 23.50 -24.45
C PRO A 369 -10.24 25.04 -24.33
N ALA A 370 -11.11 25.71 -25.11
CA ALA A 370 -11.25 27.16 -25.04
C ALA A 370 -11.92 27.65 -23.75
N SER A 371 -12.70 26.78 -23.08
CA SER A 371 -13.30 27.06 -21.77
C SER A 371 -12.26 27.29 -20.66
N ARG A 372 -11.05 26.73 -20.80
CA ARG A 372 -9.98 26.74 -19.80
C ARG A 372 -10.44 26.30 -18.40
N GLN A 373 -11.41 25.40 -18.33
CA GLN A 373 -11.83 24.75 -17.08
C GLN A 373 -11.01 23.47 -16.83
N PRO A 374 -10.61 23.15 -15.58
CA PRO A 374 -10.01 21.86 -15.26
C PRO A 374 -10.93 20.71 -15.67
N VAL A 375 -10.37 19.62 -16.20
CA VAL A 375 -11.13 18.38 -16.39
C VAL A 375 -11.02 17.56 -15.10
N PRO A 376 -12.12 17.30 -14.37
CA PRO A 376 -12.07 16.51 -13.13
C PRO A 376 -11.54 15.10 -13.37
N PHE A 377 -10.87 14.53 -12.37
CA PHE A 377 -10.38 13.16 -12.44
C PHE A 377 -11.52 12.14 -12.36
N ASP A 378 -11.60 11.23 -13.33
CA ASP A 378 -12.54 10.11 -13.30
C ASP A 378 -11.87 8.82 -13.80
N CYS A 379 -11.37 8.01 -12.86
CA CYS A 379 -10.81 6.69 -13.16
C CYS A 379 -11.83 5.68 -13.70
N THR A 380 -13.13 5.96 -13.58
CA THR A 380 -14.21 5.05 -13.96
C THR A 380 -14.67 5.24 -15.41
N ALA A 381 -14.37 6.39 -16.03
CA ALA A 381 -14.71 6.68 -17.41
C ALA A 381 -13.64 6.12 -18.38
N PRO A 382 -13.97 5.16 -19.28
CA PRO A 382 -13.01 4.60 -20.22
C PRO A 382 -12.36 5.66 -21.11
N ARG A 383 -13.14 6.66 -21.54
CA ARG A 383 -12.65 7.76 -22.39
C ARG A 383 -11.64 8.67 -21.65
N PHE A 384 -11.83 8.88 -20.35
CA PHE A 384 -10.88 9.61 -19.52
C PHE A 384 -9.58 8.81 -19.38
N MET A 385 -9.66 7.54 -18.99
CA MET A 385 -8.48 6.70 -18.81
C MET A 385 -7.71 6.45 -20.11
N ARG A 386 -8.38 6.38 -21.27
CA ARG A 386 -7.71 6.37 -22.58
C ARG A 386 -6.84 7.61 -22.77
N ALA A 387 -7.44 8.78 -22.61
CA ALA A 387 -6.74 10.05 -22.78
C ALA A 387 -5.59 10.19 -21.76
N TYR A 388 -5.81 9.70 -20.54
CA TYR A 388 -4.82 9.71 -19.48
C TYR A 388 -3.56 8.93 -19.89
N PHE A 389 -3.68 7.68 -20.35
CA PHE A 389 -2.51 6.93 -20.82
C PHE A 389 -1.94 7.49 -22.12
N GLU A 390 -2.73 7.59 -23.19
CA GLU A 390 -2.24 7.93 -24.54
C GLU A 390 -1.65 9.34 -24.63
N VAL A 391 -2.23 10.32 -23.91
CA VAL A 391 -1.90 11.75 -24.02
C VAL A 391 -0.97 12.23 -22.90
N LEU A 392 -1.03 11.64 -21.70
CA LEU A 392 -0.25 12.11 -20.54
C LEU A 392 0.91 11.18 -20.16
N HIS A 393 0.76 9.84 -20.21
CA HIS A 393 1.78 8.91 -19.66
C HIS A 393 2.67 8.30 -20.74
N HIS A 394 2.07 7.67 -21.77
CA HIS A 394 2.80 7.06 -22.89
C HIS A 394 3.82 8.00 -23.58
N PRO A 395 3.62 9.33 -23.68
CA PRO A 395 4.65 10.23 -24.20
C PRO A 395 5.90 10.32 -23.33
N HIS A 396 5.79 10.18 -22.00
CA HIS A 396 6.93 10.18 -21.07
C HIS A 396 7.59 8.81 -21.00
N GLU A 397 6.80 7.72 -21.04
CA GLU A 397 7.33 6.36 -21.15
C GLU A 397 8.21 6.20 -22.41
N ARG A 398 7.73 6.69 -23.57
CA ARG A 398 8.52 6.73 -24.81
C ARG A 398 9.78 7.62 -24.76
N ARG A 399 9.93 8.50 -23.76
CA ARG A 399 11.13 9.31 -23.52
C ARG A 399 12.14 8.62 -22.59
N GLY A 400 11.72 7.59 -21.85
CA GLY A 400 12.56 6.85 -20.92
C GLY A 400 12.12 6.90 -19.45
N VAL A 401 10.86 7.21 -19.15
CA VAL A 401 10.27 6.87 -17.84
C VAL A 401 9.95 5.39 -17.83
N ASP A 402 10.55 4.62 -16.90
CA ASP A 402 10.42 3.17 -16.88
C ASP A 402 9.15 2.71 -16.15
N PHE A 403 8.73 3.41 -15.08
CA PHE A 403 7.49 3.11 -14.35
C PHE A 403 6.98 4.29 -13.51
N TRP A 404 5.80 4.12 -12.91
CA TRP A 404 5.09 5.15 -12.14
C TRP A 404 4.91 4.77 -10.68
N TRP A 405 5.11 5.73 -9.78
CA TRP A 405 4.70 5.66 -8.38
C TRP A 405 3.31 6.26 -8.22
N LEU A 406 2.31 5.39 -8.07
CA LEU A 406 0.91 5.73 -7.91
C LEU A 406 0.60 5.96 -6.44
N ASP A 407 0.81 7.18 -5.97
CA ASP A 407 0.62 7.51 -4.55
C ASP A 407 -0.83 7.96 -4.26
N TRP A 408 -1.78 7.05 -4.49
CA TRP A 408 -3.19 7.33 -4.31
C TRP A 408 -3.62 7.17 -2.84
N GLN A 409 -3.73 8.31 -2.16
CA GLN A 409 -4.14 8.42 -0.75
C GLN A 409 -5.48 9.16 -0.53
N GLN A 410 -6.17 9.59 -1.59
CA GLN A 410 -7.27 10.55 -1.46
C GLN A 410 -8.60 9.94 -1.00
N GLN A 411 -9.11 8.91 -1.70
CA GLN A 411 -10.39 8.27 -1.37
C GLN A 411 -10.45 6.81 -1.82
N THR A 412 -11.28 6.02 -1.13
CA THR A 412 -11.55 4.59 -1.42
C THR A 412 -12.83 4.38 -2.24
N THR A 413 -13.47 5.47 -2.68
CA THR A 413 -14.73 5.47 -3.44
C THR A 413 -14.55 6.04 -4.85
N SER A 414 -15.40 5.65 -5.79
CA SER A 414 -15.47 6.21 -7.13
C SER A 414 -16.92 6.21 -7.64
N ALA A 415 -17.15 6.71 -8.86
CA ALA A 415 -18.50 6.74 -9.46
C ALA A 415 -19.09 5.34 -9.74
N ILE A 416 -18.25 4.31 -9.86
CA ILE A 416 -18.69 2.91 -9.85
C ILE A 416 -18.74 2.47 -8.37
N HIS A 417 -19.93 2.14 -7.89
CA HIS A 417 -20.15 1.75 -6.50
C HIS A 417 -19.23 0.59 -6.08
N ARG A 418 -18.47 0.79 -4.99
CA ARG A 418 -17.47 -0.13 -4.42
C ARG A 418 -16.23 -0.42 -5.29
N LEU A 419 -16.01 0.34 -6.35
CA LEU A 419 -14.72 0.36 -7.05
C LEU A 419 -13.75 1.28 -6.31
N ASP A 420 -12.77 0.67 -5.62
CA ASP A 420 -11.65 1.40 -5.01
C ASP A 420 -10.72 1.95 -6.11
N PRO A 421 -10.44 3.27 -6.15
CA PRO A 421 -9.60 3.86 -7.18
C PRO A 421 -8.15 3.36 -7.20
N LEU A 422 -7.55 3.05 -6.05
CA LEU A 422 -6.16 2.55 -5.97
C LEU A 422 -6.06 1.18 -6.62
N MET A 423 -6.94 0.23 -6.25
CA MET A 423 -6.95 -1.10 -6.86
C MET A 423 -7.17 -1.02 -8.38
N TRP A 424 -8.06 -0.12 -8.82
CA TRP A 424 -8.34 0.06 -10.23
C TRP A 424 -7.20 0.72 -11.00
N LEU A 425 -6.58 1.75 -10.43
CA LEU A 425 -5.41 2.41 -11.03
C LEU A 425 -4.20 1.48 -11.09
N ASN A 426 -3.99 0.64 -10.08
CA ASN A 426 -2.94 -0.37 -10.08
C ASN A 426 -3.13 -1.38 -11.23
N HIS A 427 -4.36 -1.87 -11.41
CA HIS A 427 -4.71 -2.71 -12.56
C HIS A 427 -4.44 -1.99 -13.90
N LEU A 428 -5.02 -0.80 -14.07
CA LEU A 428 -4.92 -0.06 -15.32
C LEU A 428 -3.46 0.29 -15.66
N HIS A 429 -2.69 0.88 -14.74
CA HIS A 429 -1.28 1.19 -14.99
C HIS A 429 -0.47 -0.07 -15.30
N PHE A 430 -0.63 -1.16 -14.55
CA PHE A 430 0.11 -2.40 -14.82
C PHE A 430 -0.20 -2.98 -16.21
N HIS A 431 -1.44 -2.85 -16.69
CA HIS A 431 -1.84 -3.34 -18.01
C HIS A 431 -1.71 -2.32 -19.16
N HIS A 432 -1.48 -1.03 -18.89
CA HIS A 432 -1.31 0.03 -19.89
C HIS A 432 0.09 0.62 -20.02
N LEU A 433 0.99 0.36 -19.05
CA LEU A 433 2.39 0.72 -19.15
C LEU A 433 3.00 0.09 -20.42
N LEU A 434 3.72 0.90 -21.20
CA LEU A 434 4.51 0.37 -22.31
C LEU A 434 5.62 -0.56 -21.78
N PRO A 435 5.95 -1.66 -22.48
CA PRO A 435 7.04 -2.54 -22.11
C PRO A 435 8.35 -1.79 -21.82
N ILE A 436 8.90 -2.01 -20.63
CA ILE A 436 10.18 -1.46 -20.20
C ILE A 436 11.28 -1.93 -21.16
N PRO A 437 12.02 -1.04 -21.82
CA PRO A 437 13.08 -1.41 -22.75
C PRO A 437 14.16 -2.21 -22.01
N ASN A 438 14.31 -3.50 -22.32
CA ASN A 438 15.32 -4.34 -21.67
C ASN A 438 16.74 -3.98 -22.18
N PRO A 439 17.61 -3.35 -21.38
CA PRO A 439 18.95 -2.92 -21.82
C PRO A 439 19.92 -4.09 -22.02
N HIS A 440 19.54 -5.30 -21.58
CA HIS A 440 20.31 -6.53 -21.73
C HIS A 440 19.77 -7.47 -22.83
N ARG A 441 18.66 -7.09 -23.49
CA ARG A 441 18.22 -7.80 -24.70
C ARG A 441 19.03 -7.25 -25.88
N PRO A 442 19.88 -8.05 -26.56
CA PRO A 442 20.55 -7.57 -27.76
C PRO A 442 19.47 -7.12 -28.76
N PRO A 443 19.67 -5.98 -29.46
CA PRO A 443 18.67 -5.48 -30.39
C PRO A 443 18.40 -6.55 -31.45
N THR A 444 17.14 -6.98 -31.53
CA THR A 444 16.70 -7.84 -32.63
C THR A 444 16.89 -7.08 -33.92
N LEU A 445 17.98 -7.37 -34.63
CA LEU A 445 18.21 -6.91 -35.99
C LEU A 445 16.92 -7.19 -36.79
N PRO A 446 16.34 -6.18 -37.47
CA PRO A 446 15.12 -6.41 -38.22
C PRO A 446 15.40 -7.51 -39.24
N THR A 447 14.64 -8.61 -39.13
CA THR A 447 14.73 -9.74 -40.03
C THR A 447 14.49 -9.22 -41.45
N ARG A 448 15.58 -9.19 -42.25
CA ARG A 448 15.48 -8.89 -43.67
C ARG A 448 14.42 -9.79 -44.27
N ALA A 449 13.45 -9.18 -44.96
CA ALA A 449 12.44 -9.92 -45.69
C ALA A 449 13.13 -10.97 -46.58
N SER A 450 12.70 -12.22 -46.44
CA SER A 450 13.23 -13.36 -47.18
C SER A 450 12.94 -13.18 -48.67
N SER A 451 13.95 -12.77 -49.44
CA SER A 451 13.94 -12.90 -50.89
C SER A 451 14.29 -14.33 -51.26
N GLU A 452 13.39 -15.00 -51.97
CA GLU A 452 13.54 -16.35 -52.50
C GLU A 452 14.75 -16.44 -53.46
N ALA A 453 15.64 -17.43 -53.26
CA ALA A 453 16.47 -18.01 -54.32
C ALA A 453 17.26 -19.26 -53.85
N GLY A 454 17.20 -20.35 -54.64
CA GLY A 454 18.34 -21.25 -54.86
C GLY A 454 18.47 -22.50 -53.98
N CYS A 455 18.07 -23.67 -54.51
CA CYS A 455 18.48 -24.98 -54.00
C CYS A 455 19.93 -25.35 -54.38
N GLY A 456 20.57 -26.22 -53.60
CA GLY A 456 21.76 -26.98 -54.03
C GLY A 456 22.52 -27.66 -52.87
N PRO A 457 22.51 -29.00 -52.75
CA PRO A 457 23.37 -29.74 -51.84
C PRO A 457 24.60 -30.35 -52.56
N GLU A 458 25.71 -30.57 -51.84
CA GLU A 458 26.68 -31.68 -51.95
C GLU A 458 27.90 -31.45 -51.00
N PRO A 459 28.71 -32.46 -50.62
CA PRO A 459 29.37 -32.47 -49.30
C PRO A 459 30.91 -32.67 -49.23
N LEU A 460 31.44 -32.53 -48.00
CA LEU A 460 32.57 -33.24 -47.37
C LEU A 460 33.96 -33.36 -48.06
N ALA A 461 35.00 -32.89 -47.36
CA ALA A 461 36.35 -33.49 -47.41
C ALA A 461 37.18 -33.23 -46.12
N THR A 462 37.94 -34.24 -45.67
CA THR A 462 38.99 -34.14 -44.61
C THR A 462 40.27 -34.88 -45.05
N PRO A 463 41.47 -34.30 -44.81
CA PRO A 463 42.65 -35.02 -44.25
C PRO A 463 43.53 -34.13 -43.31
N SER A 464 44.53 -34.59 -42.52
CA SER A 464 44.91 -35.93 -42.00
C SER A 464 45.91 -35.85 -40.80
N ARG A 465 46.09 -37.00 -40.13
CA ARG A 465 47.17 -37.44 -39.17
C ARG A 465 48.62 -37.26 -39.67
N ALA A 466 49.76 -37.36 -38.92
CA ALA A 466 50.16 -37.59 -37.49
C ALA A 466 51.72 -37.33 -37.34
N PRO A 467 52.54 -37.93 -36.42
CA PRO A 467 52.55 -38.11 -34.93
C PRO A 467 53.87 -37.69 -34.19
N GLY A 468 53.90 -37.76 -32.84
CA GLY A 468 55.10 -37.76 -31.94
C GLY A 468 55.13 -36.58 -30.93
N GLU A 469 55.57 -36.67 -29.67
CA GLU A 469 56.09 -37.76 -28.82
C GLU A 469 55.73 -37.50 -27.31
N VAL A 470 56.24 -38.26 -26.33
CA VAL A 470 55.64 -38.43 -24.98
C VAL A 470 56.29 -37.60 -23.86
N GLY A 471 55.49 -37.07 -22.91
CA GLY A 471 55.97 -36.43 -21.67
C GLY A 471 54.91 -36.38 -20.55
N SER A 472 55.30 -36.64 -19.30
CA SER A 472 54.42 -36.92 -18.14
C SER A 472 53.70 -35.71 -17.53
N GLY A 473 52.45 -35.90 -17.09
CA GLY A 473 51.74 -35.00 -16.17
C GLY A 473 50.32 -35.47 -15.82
N THR A 474 50.12 -36.07 -14.65
CA THR A 474 48.81 -36.55 -14.20
C THR A 474 47.88 -35.39 -13.87
N THR A 475 46.82 -35.20 -14.65
CA THR A 475 45.73 -34.27 -14.36
C THR A 475 44.37 -34.97 -14.29
N TYR A 476 43.54 -34.43 -13.40
CA TYR A 476 42.24 -34.90 -12.94
C TYR A 476 41.19 -34.99 -14.07
N ARG A 477 40.44 -36.10 -14.12
CA ARG A 477 39.17 -36.22 -14.88
C ARG A 477 37.99 -36.25 -13.90
N PRO A 478 37.02 -35.31 -13.99
CA PRO A 478 35.69 -35.55 -13.47
C PRO A 478 34.89 -36.44 -14.45
N PRO A 479 34.17 -37.48 -13.98
CA PRO A 479 33.22 -38.21 -14.80
C PRO A 479 31.87 -37.47 -14.93
N ASP A 480 31.31 -37.59 -16.14
CA ASP A 480 29.90 -37.67 -16.48
C ASP A 480 28.99 -36.44 -16.32
N ALA A 481 28.43 -36.05 -17.47
CA ALA A 481 27.59 -34.88 -17.65
C ALA A 481 26.14 -35.13 -17.21
N LEU A 482 25.56 -34.13 -16.53
CA LEU A 482 24.11 -33.97 -16.42
C LEU A 482 23.49 -33.82 -17.83
N PRO A 483 22.27 -34.33 -18.08
CA PRO A 483 21.63 -34.23 -19.39
C PRO A 483 21.42 -32.77 -19.78
N CYS A 484 21.63 -32.47 -21.06
CA CYS A 484 21.45 -31.12 -21.59
C CYS A 484 20.00 -30.65 -21.38
N GLY A 485 19.82 -29.64 -20.53
CA GLY A 485 18.57 -28.89 -20.44
C GLY A 485 18.26 -28.12 -21.73
N PRO A 486 17.02 -27.63 -21.89
CA PRO A 486 16.62 -26.88 -23.08
C PRO A 486 17.44 -25.60 -23.27
N ASP A 487 17.57 -25.18 -24.54
CA ASP A 487 18.34 -24.00 -24.95
C ASP A 487 17.83 -22.71 -24.25
N PRO A 488 18.69 -21.99 -23.51
CA PRO A 488 18.34 -20.72 -22.86
C PRO A 488 17.74 -19.65 -23.80
N ALA A 489 18.01 -19.72 -25.10
CA ALA A 489 17.42 -18.81 -26.09
C ALA A 489 15.93 -19.07 -26.38
N THR A 490 15.41 -20.24 -26.03
CA THR A 490 14.00 -20.63 -26.25
C THR A 490 13.11 -20.42 -25.03
N MET A 491 13.69 -20.18 -23.85
CA MET A 491 12.98 -20.01 -22.60
C MET A 491 12.57 -18.55 -22.42
N GLN A 492 11.33 -18.20 -22.78
CA GLN A 492 10.71 -16.95 -22.33
C GLN A 492 10.67 -16.97 -20.80
N ARG A 493 11.52 -16.18 -20.14
CA ARG A 493 11.53 -16.06 -18.68
C ARG A 493 10.20 -15.42 -18.23
N PRO A 494 9.57 -15.87 -17.12
CA PRO A 494 8.34 -15.27 -16.56
C PRO A 494 8.45 -13.81 -16.06
N GLY A 495 9.53 -13.10 -16.40
CA GLY A 495 9.75 -11.70 -16.03
C GLY A 495 8.74 -10.80 -16.72
N SER A 496 7.99 -10.04 -15.93
CA SER A 496 7.17 -8.94 -16.41
C SER A 496 8.07 -7.88 -17.03
N ASP A 497 7.68 -7.41 -18.22
CA ASP A 497 8.23 -6.20 -18.84
C ASP A 497 7.58 -4.92 -18.28
N ARG A 498 6.84 -5.03 -17.17
CA ARG A 498 6.07 -3.93 -16.55
C ARG A 498 6.19 -3.94 -15.04
N LEU A 499 6.04 -2.75 -14.46
CA LEU A 499 6.16 -2.49 -13.05
C LEU A 499 5.28 -1.30 -12.67
N ILE A 500 4.71 -1.31 -11.47
CA ILE A 500 4.22 -0.09 -10.83
C ILE A 500 4.90 0.08 -9.47
N PHE A 501 4.65 1.18 -8.79
CA PHE A 501 4.97 1.32 -7.38
C PHE A 501 3.79 1.95 -6.66
N SER A 502 3.18 1.29 -5.67
CA SER A 502 1.91 1.79 -5.10
C SER A 502 1.57 1.20 -3.73
N ARG A 503 0.48 1.64 -3.10
CA ARG A 503 0.00 1.15 -1.80
C ARG A 503 -0.77 -0.18 -1.95
N TRP A 504 -0.97 -0.90 -0.85
CA TRP A 504 -1.75 -2.15 -0.87
C TRP A 504 -3.24 -1.89 -1.12
N GLY A 505 -3.78 -2.42 -2.22
CA GLY A 505 -5.19 -2.23 -2.61
C GLY A 505 -6.18 -3.27 -2.08
N GLY A 506 -5.72 -4.28 -1.31
CA GLY A 506 -6.54 -5.43 -0.91
C GLY A 506 -6.38 -6.66 -1.81
N TRP A 507 -7.23 -7.67 -1.62
CA TRP A 507 -7.17 -8.96 -2.31
C TRP A 507 -7.17 -8.82 -3.84
N GLY A 508 -6.25 -9.51 -4.51
CA GLY A 508 -5.97 -9.33 -5.95
C GLY A 508 -4.85 -8.31 -6.24
N GLY A 509 -4.46 -7.50 -5.26
CA GLY A 509 -3.42 -6.47 -5.38
C GLY A 509 -2.01 -7.05 -5.56
N GLN A 510 -1.80 -8.33 -5.24
CA GLN A 510 -0.51 -9.01 -5.41
C GLN A 510 -0.07 -9.10 -6.88
N ARG A 511 -1.02 -8.97 -7.81
CA ARG A 511 -0.75 -8.95 -9.26
C ARG A 511 -0.06 -7.68 -9.75
N TYR A 512 0.01 -6.63 -8.93
CA TYR A 512 0.51 -5.31 -9.33
C TYR A 512 1.68 -4.87 -8.42
N PRO A 513 2.84 -5.56 -8.47
CA PRO A 513 4.02 -5.18 -7.71
C PRO A 513 4.63 -3.88 -8.26
N VAL A 514 5.36 -3.09 -7.48
CA VAL A 514 5.75 -3.22 -6.05
C VAL A 514 4.76 -2.51 -5.13
N GLN A 515 4.55 -3.05 -3.93
CA GLN A 515 3.73 -2.41 -2.88
C GLN A 515 4.60 -1.69 -1.81
N PHE A 516 4.11 -0.59 -1.20
CA PHE A 516 4.80 0.08 -0.08
C PHE A 516 3.95 0.38 1.15
N SER A 517 4.63 0.51 2.29
CA SER A 517 4.03 0.73 3.61
C SER A 517 3.47 2.13 3.82
N GLY A 518 4.15 3.20 3.44
CA GLY A 518 3.68 4.58 3.59
C GLY A 518 4.51 5.43 4.54
N ASP A 519 3.95 6.56 4.94
CA ASP A 519 4.69 7.69 5.52
C ASP A 519 4.88 7.52 7.04
N ALA A 520 5.66 6.51 7.43
CA ALA A 520 5.93 6.16 8.83
C ALA A 520 7.05 7.01 9.47
N GLU A 521 6.98 7.23 10.79
CA GLU A 521 7.96 8.04 11.54
C GLU A 521 9.33 7.31 11.68
N SER A 522 10.43 8.07 11.61
CA SER A 522 11.81 7.63 11.84
C SER A 522 12.08 7.14 13.27
N ARG A 523 11.62 5.94 13.63
CA ARG A 523 11.74 5.39 15.00
C ARG A 523 12.17 3.93 15.07
N TRP A 524 12.77 3.55 16.20
CA TRP A 524 13.20 2.18 16.49
C TRP A 524 12.04 1.18 16.65
N ASP A 525 10.91 1.61 17.21
CA ASP A 525 9.71 0.78 17.35
C ASP A 525 8.98 0.58 16.02
N VAL A 526 9.02 1.58 15.12
CA VAL A 526 8.60 1.45 13.71
C VAL A 526 9.52 0.51 12.94
N LEU A 527 10.86 0.62 13.07
CA LEU A 527 11.79 -0.33 12.44
C LEU A 527 11.53 -1.78 12.91
N ALA A 528 11.31 -1.99 14.20
CA ALA A 528 10.97 -3.30 14.75
C ALA A 528 9.66 -3.85 14.16
N PHE A 529 8.67 -2.99 13.94
CA PHE A 529 7.39 -3.34 13.34
C PHE A 529 7.49 -3.62 11.83
N GLU A 530 8.26 -2.84 11.08
CA GLU A 530 8.46 -3.03 9.63
C GLU A 530 9.13 -4.37 9.29
N VAL A 531 9.99 -4.89 10.18
CA VAL A 531 10.53 -6.26 10.07
C VAL A 531 9.42 -7.31 10.13
N GLN A 532 8.49 -7.19 11.08
CA GLN A 532 7.34 -8.08 11.20
C GLN A 532 6.35 -7.90 10.04
N LEU A 533 6.04 -6.65 9.68
CA LEU A 533 5.13 -6.29 8.59
C LEU A 533 5.63 -6.83 7.24
N THR A 534 6.93 -6.69 6.95
CA THR A 534 7.52 -7.20 5.70
C THR A 534 7.40 -8.72 5.57
N ALA A 535 7.43 -9.46 6.67
CA ALA A 535 7.18 -10.91 6.66
C ALA A 535 5.68 -11.23 6.58
N THR A 536 4.84 -10.59 7.39
CA THR A 536 3.39 -10.85 7.45
C THR A 536 2.63 -10.37 6.21
N ALA A 537 3.13 -9.39 5.47
CA ALA A 537 2.60 -9.00 4.16
C ALA A 537 2.54 -10.17 3.17
N GLY A 538 3.48 -11.12 3.29
CA GLY A 538 3.45 -12.39 2.56
C GLY A 538 2.19 -13.23 2.82
N ASN A 539 1.58 -13.14 4.01
CA ASN A 539 0.32 -13.83 4.34
C ASN A 539 -0.88 -13.26 3.57
N ALA A 540 -0.77 -12.06 2.98
CA ALA A 540 -1.76 -11.47 2.09
C ALA A 540 -1.42 -11.67 0.59
N GLY A 541 -0.38 -12.46 0.28
CA GLY A 541 0.20 -12.59 -1.06
C GLY A 541 1.08 -11.42 -1.48
N CYS A 542 1.30 -10.43 -0.61
CA CYS A 542 2.01 -9.20 -0.95
C CYS A 542 3.55 -9.40 -0.86
N ALA A 543 4.11 -10.08 -1.86
CA ALA A 543 5.49 -10.58 -1.82
C ALA A 543 6.60 -9.53 -2.06
N TYR A 544 6.28 -8.38 -2.66
CA TYR A 544 7.24 -7.31 -2.95
C TYR A 544 6.91 -6.07 -2.13
N TRP A 545 7.18 -6.16 -0.83
CA TRP A 545 7.01 -5.05 0.11
C TRP A 545 8.21 -4.09 0.09
N SER A 546 7.90 -2.81 0.19
CA SER A 546 8.83 -1.68 0.29
C SER A 546 8.39 -0.76 1.43
N HIS A 547 9.33 -0.02 1.99
CA HIS A 547 9.10 0.93 3.07
C HIS A 547 10.10 2.08 2.95
N ASP A 548 9.81 3.21 3.56
CA ASP A 548 10.77 4.33 3.61
C ASP A 548 11.94 3.96 4.54
N ILE A 549 13.08 3.56 3.95
CA ILE A 549 14.25 3.17 4.74
C ILE A 549 14.77 4.38 5.54
N GLY A 550 14.63 4.27 6.86
CA GLY A 550 14.93 5.32 7.83
C GLY A 550 13.71 6.13 8.29
N GLY A 551 12.50 5.82 7.81
CA GLY A 551 11.25 6.56 8.03
C GLY A 551 11.11 7.81 7.16
N HIS A 552 9.87 8.11 6.78
CA HIS A 552 9.52 9.23 5.91
C HIS A 552 9.88 10.59 6.52
N TRP A 553 9.50 10.79 7.79
CA TRP A 553 9.62 12.03 8.55
C TRP A 553 10.08 11.76 10.00
N SER A 554 10.56 12.78 10.71
CA SER A 554 11.03 12.67 12.10
C SER A 554 10.56 13.86 12.94
N LEU A 555 9.94 13.62 14.10
CA LEU A 555 9.59 14.71 15.05
C LEU A 555 10.81 15.35 15.69
N ASP A 556 11.89 14.58 15.86
CA ASP A 556 13.16 15.07 16.40
C ASP A 556 13.97 15.84 15.33
N GLY A 557 13.36 16.13 14.18
CA GLY A 557 13.88 16.92 13.06
C GLY A 557 14.86 16.15 12.16
N ARG A 558 15.56 15.15 12.69
CA ARG A 558 16.47 14.28 11.93
C ARG A 558 16.32 12.84 12.40
N CYS A 559 16.49 11.89 11.48
CA CYS A 559 16.67 10.49 11.86
C CYS A 559 18.06 10.25 12.47
N ASP A 560 18.13 9.45 13.53
CA ASP A 560 19.39 8.97 14.10
C ASP A 560 20.22 8.18 13.05
N PRO A 561 21.54 8.44 12.90
CA PRO A 561 22.38 7.74 11.92
C PRO A 561 22.54 6.24 12.17
N GLU A 562 22.49 5.80 13.44
CA GLU A 562 22.51 4.36 13.75
C GLU A 562 21.19 3.70 13.33
N LEU A 563 20.04 4.30 13.66
CA LEU A 563 18.72 3.87 13.19
C LEU A 563 18.67 3.76 11.66
N PHE A 564 19.11 4.80 10.93
CA PHE A 564 19.15 4.78 9.47
C PHE A 564 20.05 3.65 8.94
N THR A 565 21.24 3.47 9.51
CA THR A 565 22.16 2.38 9.16
C THR A 565 21.53 1.00 9.36
N ARG A 566 20.83 0.79 10.49
CA ARG A 566 20.13 -0.48 10.75
C ARG A 566 18.97 -0.72 9.80
N TRP A 567 18.26 0.34 9.41
CA TRP A 567 17.19 0.25 8.42
C TRP A 567 17.70 -0.08 7.01
N VAL A 568 18.86 0.46 6.61
CA VAL A 568 19.53 0.09 5.35
C VAL A 568 20.01 -1.37 5.38
N GLN A 569 20.52 -1.84 6.53
CA GLN A 569 20.86 -3.25 6.73
C GLN A 569 19.64 -4.17 6.59
N PHE A 570 18.51 -3.82 7.21
CA PHE A 570 17.24 -4.51 7.01
C PHE A 570 16.83 -4.51 5.52
N GLY A 571 16.83 -3.35 4.87
CA GLY A 571 16.48 -3.22 3.45
C GLY A 571 17.32 -4.06 2.48
N ALA A 572 18.57 -4.37 2.83
CA ALA A 572 19.42 -5.27 2.03
C ALA A 572 18.91 -6.71 1.98
N VAL A 573 18.12 -7.13 2.97
CA VAL A 573 17.50 -8.46 3.08
C VAL A 573 15.95 -8.43 2.97
N SER A 574 15.34 -7.27 2.73
CA SER A 574 13.93 -7.10 2.36
C SER A 574 13.68 -7.33 0.86
N PRO A 575 12.42 -7.41 0.37
CA PRO A 575 12.14 -7.54 -1.06
C PRO A 575 12.66 -6.34 -1.88
N VAL A 576 12.55 -5.12 -1.35
CA VAL A 576 13.01 -3.88 -1.98
C VAL A 576 13.88 -3.05 -1.02
N LEU A 577 15.07 -2.62 -1.49
CA LEU A 577 15.90 -1.63 -0.80
C LEU A 577 15.59 -0.24 -1.38
N ARG A 578 14.65 0.49 -0.78
CA ARG A 578 14.33 1.88 -1.15
C ARG A 578 14.57 2.86 -0.02
N VAL A 579 15.51 3.77 -0.24
CA VAL A 579 15.71 4.94 0.60
C VAL A 579 14.78 6.06 0.12
N HIS A 580 14.06 6.68 1.05
CA HIS A 580 13.14 7.79 0.81
C HIS A 580 12.98 8.65 2.07
N SER A 581 12.59 9.92 1.90
CA SER A 581 12.17 10.82 2.97
C SER A 581 11.45 12.06 2.43
N THR A 582 10.75 12.75 3.34
CA THR A 582 10.04 14.00 3.11
C THR A 582 10.95 15.20 2.76
N ARG A 583 10.32 16.33 2.41
CA ARG A 583 10.94 17.60 2.02
C ARG A 583 11.51 18.40 3.19
N ASP A 584 12.43 17.79 3.92
CA ASP A 584 13.16 18.39 5.03
C ASP A 584 14.68 18.37 4.75
N PRO A 585 15.40 19.51 4.80
CA PRO A 585 16.85 19.58 4.64
C PRO A 585 17.62 18.60 5.55
N ALA A 586 17.14 18.38 6.78
CA ALA A 586 17.81 17.55 7.78
C ALA A 586 17.66 16.04 7.50
N ASN A 587 16.63 15.64 6.75
CA ASN A 587 16.36 14.26 6.37
C ASN A 587 16.94 13.91 4.98
N ASP A 588 18.17 14.36 4.69
CA ASP A 588 18.94 13.86 3.54
C ASP A 588 19.42 12.43 3.81
N ARG A 589 19.05 11.49 2.94
CA ARG A 589 19.26 10.05 3.14
C ARG A 589 20.37 9.46 2.26
N ARG A 590 21.25 10.29 1.69
CA ARG A 590 22.45 9.77 1.02
C ARG A 590 23.36 9.07 2.04
N ALA A 591 23.71 7.81 1.78
CA ALA A 591 24.38 6.93 2.73
C ALA A 591 25.81 7.34 3.15
N TRP A 592 26.38 8.41 2.55
CA TRP A 592 27.68 8.97 2.91
C TRP A 592 27.61 10.22 3.80
N ILE A 593 26.42 10.80 4.05
CA ILE A 593 26.26 12.10 4.73
C ILE A 593 26.78 12.08 6.18
N ASP A 594 26.51 11.00 6.93
CA ASP A 594 26.97 10.86 8.33
C ASP A 594 28.42 10.34 8.47
N GLY A 595 29.11 10.09 7.35
CA GLY A 595 30.50 9.64 7.34
C GLY A 595 30.71 8.28 8.03
N GLU A 596 31.94 8.01 8.45
CA GLU A 596 32.29 6.76 9.14
C GLU A 596 31.96 6.84 10.65
N PRO A 597 31.50 5.75 11.29
CA PRO A 597 31.45 4.37 10.79
C PRO A 597 30.17 3.99 10.01
N TYR A 598 29.22 4.91 9.84
CA TYR A 598 27.91 4.61 9.24
C TYR A 598 28.01 4.31 7.74
N ALA A 599 28.83 5.07 7.01
CA ALA A 599 29.00 4.94 5.56
C ALA A 599 29.57 3.59 5.15
N SER A 600 30.57 3.04 5.84
CA SER A 600 31.09 1.69 5.56
C SER A 600 30.08 0.59 5.90
N ALA A 601 29.35 0.73 7.01
CA ALA A 601 28.30 -0.21 7.41
C ALA A 601 27.15 -0.27 6.39
N MET A 602 26.67 0.88 5.91
CA MET A 602 25.67 0.95 4.83
C MET A 602 26.23 0.45 3.50
N ARG A 603 27.46 0.81 3.13
CA ARG A 603 28.10 0.34 1.89
C ARG A 603 28.23 -1.19 1.86
N LYS A 604 28.57 -1.84 2.98
CA LYS A 604 28.54 -3.30 3.10
C LYS A 604 27.13 -3.87 2.83
N ALA A 605 26.08 -3.26 3.38
CA ALA A 605 24.70 -3.69 3.15
C ALA A 605 24.28 -3.55 1.66
N HIS A 606 24.62 -2.46 0.99
CA HIS A 606 24.35 -2.31 -0.45
C HIS A 606 25.18 -3.28 -1.33
N LEU A 607 26.42 -3.61 -0.94
CA LEU A 607 27.21 -4.63 -1.63
C LEU A 607 26.65 -6.04 -1.42
N LEU A 608 26.17 -6.37 -0.22
CA LEU A 608 25.43 -7.59 0.06
C LEU A 608 24.16 -7.67 -0.80
N ARG A 609 23.35 -6.60 -0.85
CA ARG A 609 22.15 -6.50 -1.69
C ARG A 609 22.46 -6.81 -3.16
N ARG A 610 23.55 -6.24 -3.68
CA ARG A 610 24.02 -6.49 -5.05
C ARG A 610 24.43 -7.96 -5.26
N ALA A 611 25.09 -8.59 -4.28
CA ALA A 611 25.46 -10.00 -4.34
C ALA A 611 24.23 -10.94 -4.25
N LEU A 612 23.22 -10.58 -3.46
CA LEU A 612 21.98 -11.36 -3.28
C LEU A 612 21.04 -11.33 -4.49
N ARG A 613 21.21 -10.42 -5.46
CA ARG A 613 20.28 -10.26 -6.60
C ARG A 613 19.92 -11.59 -7.31
N PRO A 614 20.86 -12.47 -7.73
CA PRO A 614 20.50 -13.70 -8.41
C PRO A 614 19.66 -14.65 -7.55
N TYR A 615 19.85 -14.61 -6.23
CA TYR A 615 19.07 -15.38 -5.27
C TYR A 615 17.67 -14.79 -5.06
N LEU A 616 17.54 -13.46 -5.04
CA LEU A 616 16.25 -12.77 -5.00
C LEU A 616 15.45 -13.03 -6.28
N GLU A 617 16.09 -13.04 -7.45
CA GLU A 617 15.48 -13.41 -8.74
C GLU A 617 15.01 -14.88 -8.75
N LYS A 618 15.82 -15.83 -8.24
CA LYS A 618 15.41 -17.24 -8.01
C LYS A 618 14.16 -17.31 -7.11
N THR A 619 14.16 -16.57 -6.02
CA THR A 619 13.04 -16.60 -5.03
C THR A 619 11.78 -15.94 -5.60
N ALA A 620 11.94 -14.92 -6.44
CA ALA A 620 10.84 -14.28 -7.17
C ALA A 620 10.18 -15.24 -8.18
N LEU A 621 10.95 -16.07 -8.88
CA LEU A 621 10.42 -17.13 -9.75
C LEU A 621 9.62 -18.17 -8.94
N GLN A 622 10.13 -18.63 -7.80
CA GLN A 622 9.38 -19.52 -6.89
C GLN A 622 8.04 -18.88 -6.45
N CYS A 623 8.07 -17.61 -6.07
CA CYS A 623 6.88 -16.83 -5.67
C CYS A 623 5.84 -16.72 -6.79
N HIS A 624 6.27 -16.60 -8.05
CA HIS A 624 5.38 -16.62 -9.21
C HIS A 624 4.69 -17.97 -9.38
N ASP A 625 5.45 -19.07 -9.24
CA ASP A 625 4.99 -20.43 -9.52
C ASP A 625 4.06 -20.99 -8.43
N ASP A 626 4.31 -20.69 -7.14
CA ASP A 626 3.55 -21.29 -6.02
C ASP A 626 2.97 -20.30 -4.98
N GLY A 627 3.19 -18.99 -5.16
CA GLY A 627 2.69 -17.96 -4.24
C GLY A 627 3.50 -17.79 -2.96
N THR A 628 4.57 -18.55 -2.73
CA THR A 628 5.38 -18.42 -1.50
C THR A 628 6.19 -17.11 -1.53
N PRO A 629 5.99 -16.18 -0.58
CA PRO A 629 6.64 -14.87 -0.58
C PRO A 629 8.16 -14.97 -0.41
N LEU A 630 8.88 -13.89 -0.75
CA LEU A 630 10.34 -13.81 -0.60
C LEU A 630 10.74 -13.79 0.88
N CYS A 631 10.14 -12.90 1.67
CA CYS A 631 10.26 -12.87 3.12
C CYS A 631 9.11 -13.68 3.74
N ARG A 632 9.44 -14.68 4.56
CA ARG A 632 8.48 -15.65 5.09
C ARG A 632 8.56 -15.69 6.62
N PRO A 633 7.46 -15.49 7.34
CA PRO A 633 7.41 -15.74 8.78
C PRO A 633 7.84 -17.17 9.08
N MET A 634 8.54 -17.40 10.18
CA MET A 634 9.15 -18.71 10.48
C MET A 634 8.14 -19.86 10.53
N TYR A 635 6.91 -19.59 10.95
CA TYR A 635 5.82 -20.56 10.99
C TYR A 635 5.34 -21.05 9.61
N LEU A 636 5.71 -20.39 8.50
CA LEU A 636 5.33 -20.83 7.15
C LEU A 636 5.95 -22.20 6.81
N ASP A 637 7.17 -22.44 7.28
CA ASP A 637 7.91 -23.70 7.10
C ASP A 637 8.02 -24.55 8.38
N ALA A 638 7.59 -24.01 9.53
CA ALA A 638 7.51 -24.72 10.81
C ALA A 638 6.17 -24.50 11.54
N PRO A 639 5.02 -24.81 10.91
CA PRO A 639 3.69 -24.45 11.42
C PRO A 639 3.30 -25.19 12.72
N GLU A 640 3.95 -26.32 13.01
CA GLU A 640 3.70 -27.18 14.17
C GLU A 640 4.52 -26.80 15.42
N THR A 641 5.34 -25.74 15.36
CA THR A 641 6.29 -25.38 16.43
C THR A 641 6.01 -23.98 16.97
N ASP A 642 5.66 -23.85 18.25
CA ASP A 642 5.36 -22.53 18.87
C ASP A 642 6.52 -21.53 18.80
N ASP A 643 7.77 -21.98 18.89
CA ASP A 643 8.96 -21.11 18.72
C ASP A 643 8.95 -20.31 17.40
N ALA A 644 8.37 -20.88 16.34
CA ALA A 644 8.28 -20.26 15.03
C ALA A 644 7.25 -19.10 14.98
N TYR A 645 6.31 -19.07 15.94
CA TYR A 645 5.39 -17.95 16.15
C TYR A 645 5.96 -16.91 17.13
N ASP A 646 6.81 -17.35 18.07
CA ASP A 646 7.49 -16.47 19.05
C ASP A 646 8.66 -15.65 18.47
N ALA A 647 8.97 -15.82 17.17
CA ALA A 647 10.10 -15.18 16.48
C ALA A 647 9.70 -14.13 15.41
N PRO A 648 8.92 -13.07 15.73
CA PRO A 648 8.46 -12.07 14.75
C PRO A 648 9.56 -11.10 14.27
N ASN A 649 10.71 -11.07 14.93
CA ASN A 649 11.86 -10.21 14.60
C ASN A 649 12.80 -10.81 13.53
N GLN A 650 12.38 -11.88 12.86
CA GLN A 650 13.13 -12.59 11.84
C GLN A 650 12.19 -13.24 10.82
N TYR A 651 12.75 -13.64 9.69
CA TYR A 651 12.05 -14.36 8.64
C TYR A 651 13.03 -15.21 7.84
N PHE A 652 12.53 -16.22 7.13
CA PHE A 652 13.29 -16.78 6.02
C PHE A 652 13.28 -15.80 4.84
N LEU A 653 14.43 -15.65 4.19
CA LEU A 653 14.55 -15.00 2.88
C LEU A 653 14.79 -16.11 1.86
N GLY A 654 13.75 -16.50 1.12
CA GLY A 654 13.74 -17.71 0.29
C GLY A 654 13.85 -19.01 1.10
N ASP A 655 14.40 -20.08 0.51
CA ASP A 655 14.54 -21.39 1.15
C ASP A 655 15.83 -21.56 1.98
N ASP A 656 16.84 -20.71 1.73
CA ASP A 656 18.23 -20.95 2.12
C ASP A 656 18.76 -19.99 3.21
N LEU A 657 18.09 -18.86 3.48
CA LEU A 657 18.55 -17.84 4.42
C LEU A 657 17.51 -17.54 5.52
N ILE A 658 17.98 -17.20 6.72
CA ILE A 658 17.22 -16.57 7.80
C ILE A 658 17.86 -15.22 8.11
N ALA A 659 17.08 -14.14 8.03
CA ALA A 659 17.53 -12.80 8.42
C ALA A 659 16.92 -12.42 9.78
N ALA A 660 17.75 -11.90 10.69
CA ALA A 660 17.32 -11.37 11.99
C ALA A 660 17.84 -9.92 12.15
N PRO A 661 17.14 -8.92 11.60
CA PRO A 661 17.61 -7.54 11.60
C PRO A 661 17.79 -6.95 13.00
N VAL A 662 18.72 -5.99 13.13
CA VAL A 662 18.95 -5.26 14.39
C VAL A 662 17.95 -4.11 14.49
N THR A 663 17.01 -4.20 15.43
CA THR A 663 15.91 -3.22 15.59
C THR A 663 15.96 -2.45 16.91
N ALA A 664 17.14 -2.34 17.52
CA ALA A 664 17.36 -1.61 18.77
C ALA A 664 18.71 -0.86 18.73
N PRO A 665 18.84 0.28 19.42
CA PRO A 665 20.08 1.06 19.46
C PRO A 665 21.20 0.31 20.17
N GLY A 666 22.41 0.35 19.60
CA GLY A 666 23.58 -0.30 20.16
C GLY A 666 24.20 0.48 21.33
N GLN A 667 24.86 -0.25 22.22
CA GLN A 667 25.52 0.28 23.40
C GLN A 667 27.05 0.15 23.28
N GLY A 668 27.77 1.08 23.93
CA GLY A 668 29.23 1.09 23.97
C GLY A 668 29.92 1.62 22.70
N SER A 669 31.23 1.40 22.62
CA SER A 669 32.05 1.73 21.45
C SER A 669 33.03 0.58 21.16
N PRO A 670 32.95 -0.09 19.99
CA PRO A 670 31.92 0.07 18.97
C PRO A 670 30.54 -0.34 19.50
N ARG A 671 29.48 0.17 18.87
CA ARG A 671 28.09 -0.01 19.28
C ARG A 671 27.63 -1.44 19.02
N PHE A 672 27.25 -2.18 20.07
CA PHE A 672 26.68 -3.52 19.98
C PHE A 672 25.21 -3.51 20.41
N ALA A 673 24.33 -4.12 19.61
CA ALA A 673 22.93 -4.36 19.94
C ALA A 673 22.67 -5.86 20.05
N ARG A 674 21.87 -6.29 21.02
CA ARG A 674 21.53 -7.71 21.20
C ARG A 674 20.36 -8.12 20.31
N VAL A 675 20.52 -9.23 19.61
CA VAL A 675 19.47 -9.88 18.81
C VAL A 675 19.28 -11.32 19.30
N GLU A 676 18.02 -11.71 19.45
CA GLU A 676 17.58 -13.09 19.66
C GLU A 676 17.12 -13.66 18.31
N ALA A 677 17.47 -14.91 18.03
CA ALA A 677 16.93 -15.63 16.87
C ALA A 677 16.64 -17.10 17.20
N TRP A 678 15.60 -17.65 16.58
CA TRP A 678 15.31 -19.08 16.54
C TRP A 678 15.78 -19.70 15.22
N LEU A 679 16.42 -20.85 15.32
CA LEU A 679 16.83 -21.66 14.19
C LEU A 679 15.97 -22.93 14.14
N PRO A 680 15.33 -23.24 13.01
CA PRO A 680 14.53 -24.45 12.83
C PRO A 680 15.44 -25.69 12.71
N PRO A 681 14.88 -26.92 12.77
CA PRO A 681 15.63 -28.16 12.54
C PRO A 681 16.50 -28.12 11.29
N GLY A 682 17.79 -28.44 11.44
CA GLY A 682 18.78 -28.37 10.35
C GLY A 682 20.14 -27.85 10.83
N ARG A 683 21.05 -27.63 9.89
CA ARG A 683 22.36 -27.03 10.14
C ARG A 683 22.45 -25.66 9.47
N TRP A 684 22.89 -24.67 10.24
CA TRP A 684 22.85 -23.25 9.88
C TRP A 684 24.22 -22.62 10.15
N THR A 685 24.81 -21.98 9.15
CA THR A 685 26.03 -21.19 9.26
C THR A 685 25.66 -19.74 9.54
N GLU A 686 26.03 -19.20 10.70
CA GLU A 686 25.92 -17.77 10.95
C GLU A 686 26.99 -17.03 10.13
N TRP A 687 26.59 -16.04 9.35
CA TRP A 687 27.41 -15.46 8.28
C TRP A 687 28.70 -14.80 8.75
N GLU A 688 28.65 -13.93 9.76
CA GLU A 688 29.78 -13.10 10.16
C GLU A 688 30.87 -13.95 10.85
N SER A 689 30.49 -14.77 11.83
CA SER A 689 31.44 -15.65 12.53
C SER A 689 31.76 -16.93 11.75
N GLY A 690 30.89 -17.38 10.84
CA GLY A 690 30.96 -18.68 10.17
C GLY A 690 30.75 -19.87 11.10
N ARG A 691 30.20 -19.65 12.30
CA ARG A 691 29.86 -20.72 13.24
C ARG A 691 28.70 -21.53 12.68
N ILE A 692 28.88 -22.84 12.60
CA ILE A 692 27.80 -23.77 12.26
C ILE A 692 27.05 -24.15 13.55
N LEU A 693 25.73 -24.05 13.48
CA LEU A 693 24.77 -24.30 14.56
C LEU A 693 23.84 -25.44 14.13
N ALA A 694 23.35 -26.23 15.09
CA ALA A 694 22.36 -27.27 14.86
C ALA A 694 21.03 -26.86 15.51
N GLY A 695 20.01 -26.64 14.69
CA GLY A 695 18.64 -26.42 15.17
C GLY A 695 17.88 -27.74 15.41
N PRO A 696 16.76 -27.71 16.16
CA PRO A 696 16.08 -26.52 16.64
C PRO A 696 16.75 -25.90 17.87
N CYS A 697 17.02 -24.60 17.85
CA CYS A 697 17.60 -23.88 18.98
C CYS A 697 17.33 -22.37 18.91
N TRP A 698 17.31 -21.73 20.08
CA TRP A 698 17.37 -20.29 20.25
C TRP A 698 18.82 -19.83 20.46
N VAL A 699 19.20 -18.72 19.83
CA VAL A 699 20.51 -18.08 19.96
C VAL A 699 20.39 -16.61 20.32
N ALA A 700 21.38 -16.10 21.06
CA ALA A 700 21.55 -14.69 21.36
C ALA A 700 22.92 -14.21 20.89
N TYR A 701 22.95 -13.11 20.14
CA TYR A 701 24.15 -12.48 19.60
C TYR A 701 24.17 -10.99 19.93
N ASP A 702 25.34 -10.47 20.30
CA ASP A 702 25.60 -9.03 20.30
C ASP A 702 26.20 -8.65 18.94
N VAL A 703 25.54 -7.75 18.20
CA VAL A 703 25.83 -7.39 16.80
C VAL A 703 26.33 -5.95 16.71
N ALA A 704 27.55 -5.77 16.20
CA ALA A 704 28.19 -4.47 15.98
C ALA A 704 27.46 -3.64 14.91
N LEU A 705 27.74 -2.34 14.85
CA LEU A 705 27.16 -1.43 13.83
C LEU A 705 27.36 -1.93 12.38
N ALA A 706 28.53 -2.45 12.05
CA ALA A 706 28.84 -2.98 10.70
C ALA A 706 28.42 -4.45 10.49
N GLY A 707 27.82 -5.07 11.51
CA GLY A 707 27.37 -6.46 11.50
C GLY A 707 25.91 -6.62 11.11
N MET A 708 25.60 -7.72 10.42
CA MET A 708 24.24 -8.18 10.15
C MET A 708 24.09 -9.63 10.61
N LEU A 709 23.04 -9.94 11.37
CA LEU A 709 22.77 -11.32 11.79
C LEU A 709 21.96 -12.04 10.71
N ILE A 710 22.66 -12.86 9.92
CA ILE A 710 22.09 -13.70 8.86
C ILE A 710 22.60 -15.12 9.07
N PHE A 711 21.70 -16.10 8.97
CA PHE A 711 22.05 -17.51 8.96
C PHE A 711 21.78 -18.09 7.58
N GLU A 712 22.71 -18.87 7.07
CA GLU A 712 22.60 -19.59 5.81
C GLU A 712 22.50 -21.09 6.07
N ARG A 713 21.63 -21.79 5.35
CA ARG A 713 21.55 -23.26 5.39
C ARG A 713 22.90 -23.85 4.98
N GLU A 714 23.42 -24.81 5.75
CA GLU A 714 24.77 -25.33 5.55
C GLU A 714 24.99 -25.79 4.09
N ASN A 715 26.04 -25.26 3.45
CA ASN A 715 26.43 -25.47 2.05
C ASN A 715 25.55 -24.79 0.97
N ALA A 716 24.64 -23.86 1.31
CA ALA A 716 23.86 -23.15 0.29
C ALA A 716 24.72 -22.19 -0.57
N GLY A 717 25.73 -21.52 0.01
CA GLY A 717 26.72 -20.74 -0.73
C GLY A 717 26.16 -19.48 -1.42
N VAL A 718 25.12 -18.90 -0.84
CA VAL A 718 24.42 -17.70 -1.30
C VAL A 718 25.13 -16.43 -0.82
N LEU A 719 25.67 -16.45 0.41
CA LEU A 719 26.24 -15.27 1.05
C LEU A 719 27.72 -15.02 0.66
N PRO A 720 28.08 -13.77 0.29
CA PRO A 720 29.44 -13.42 -0.09
C PRO A 720 30.40 -13.52 1.10
N GLN A 721 31.51 -14.26 0.91
CA GLN A 721 32.50 -14.51 1.96
C GLN A 721 33.52 -13.38 2.11
N ASP A 722 33.65 -12.50 1.11
CA ASP A 722 34.57 -11.35 1.08
C ASP A 722 34.05 -10.14 1.89
N LEU A 723 32.74 -10.05 2.12
CA LEU A 723 32.10 -9.00 2.94
C LEU A 723 32.01 -9.36 4.45
N ARG A 724 32.44 -10.57 4.81
CA ARG A 724 32.35 -11.14 6.17
C ARG A 724 33.45 -10.59 7.09
N ASP A 725 33.09 -10.24 8.33
CA ASP A 725 34.08 -9.98 9.38
C ASP A 725 33.61 -10.51 10.74
N GLY A 726 34.23 -11.59 11.21
CA GLY A 726 33.87 -12.27 12.46
C GLY A 726 34.03 -11.43 13.74
N ARG A 727 34.54 -10.20 13.66
CA ARG A 727 34.54 -9.23 14.78
C ARG A 727 33.21 -8.48 14.91
N ASN A 728 32.35 -8.52 13.90
CA ASN A 728 31.06 -7.86 13.87
C ASN A 728 30.01 -8.48 14.79
N VAL A 729 30.21 -9.72 15.24
CA VAL A 729 29.24 -10.45 16.06
C VAL A 729 29.93 -11.11 17.25
N ARG A 730 29.19 -11.27 18.34
CA ARG A 730 29.64 -12.00 19.53
C ARG A 730 28.53 -12.94 19.97
N VAL A 731 28.83 -14.23 20.05
CA VAL A 731 27.88 -15.22 20.58
C VAL A 731 27.71 -14.99 22.07
N ILE A 732 26.48 -14.84 22.54
CA ILE A 732 26.13 -14.65 23.95
C ILE A 732 25.59 -15.94 24.55
N ALA A 733 24.65 -16.60 23.87
CA ALA A 733 24.07 -17.86 24.33
C ALA A 733 23.50 -18.68 23.16
N GLU A 734 23.41 -19.98 23.39
CA GLU A 734 22.68 -20.96 22.58
C GLU A 734 21.89 -21.83 23.57
N ALA A 735 20.58 -22.02 23.33
CA ALA A 735 19.71 -22.74 24.24
C ALA A 735 18.54 -23.42 23.50
N PRO A 736 17.98 -24.53 24.01
CA PRO A 736 16.82 -25.18 23.41
C PRO A 736 15.48 -24.47 23.67
N ASP A 737 15.47 -23.39 24.48
CA ASP A 737 14.27 -22.68 24.91
C ASP A 737 14.62 -21.19 25.07
N ARG A 738 13.82 -20.31 24.47
CA ARG A 738 14.02 -18.85 24.50
C ARG A 738 14.18 -18.31 25.92
N ARG A 739 13.45 -18.85 26.90
CA ARG A 739 13.43 -18.41 28.31
C ARG A 739 14.78 -18.61 29.01
N ARG A 740 15.70 -19.35 28.39
CA ARG A 740 17.08 -19.56 28.88
C ARG A 740 18.09 -18.59 28.24
N LEU A 741 17.70 -17.80 27.24
CA LEU A 741 18.55 -16.74 26.69
C LEU A 741 18.60 -15.54 27.66
N PRO A 742 19.75 -14.83 27.75
CA PRO A 742 19.80 -13.52 28.38
C PRO A 742 18.99 -12.53 27.53
N ALA A 743 17.85 -12.07 28.06
CA ALA A 743 16.90 -11.25 27.33
C ALA A 743 17.55 -10.07 26.59
N ALA A 744 17.21 -9.91 25.31
CA ALA A 744 17.46 -8.68 24.59
C ALA A 744 16.70 -7.52 25.27
N PRO A 745 17.25 -6.29 25.29
CA PRO A 745 16.56 -5.12 25.79
C PRO A 745 15.34 -4.84 24.90
N ARG A 746 14.17 -5.31 25.33
CA ARG A 746 12.90 -5.08 24.62
C ARG A 746 12.55 -3.60 24.70
N LEU A 747 12.26 -2.98 23.56
CA LEU A 747 11.50 -1.74 23.53
C LEU A 747 10.15 -2.00 24.21
N SER A 748 9.84 -1.24 25.25
CA SER A 748 8.57 -1.34 25.97
C SER A 748 7.45 -0.76 25.10
N VAL A 749 6.91 -1.59 24.21
CA VAL A 749 5.70 -1.26 23.45
C VAL A 749 4.55 -1.19 24.43
N ASN A 750 4.19 0.03 24.85
CA ASN A 750 2.92 0.25 25.53
C ASN A 750 1.81 -0.01 24.51
N ALA A 751 1.14 -1.17 24.62
CA ALA A 751 0.00 -1.57 23.80
C ALA A 751 -1.28 -0.75 24.11
N ALA A 752 -1.13 0.55 24.32
CA ALA A 752 -2.19 1.54 24.49
C ALA A 752 -2.40 2.40 23.23
N GLY A 753 -1.75 2.04 22.12
CA GLY A 753 -2.01 2.59 20.78
C GLY A 753 -3.33 2.07 20.22
N GLY A 754 -4.44 2.45 20.84
CA GLY A 754 -5.76 2.28 20.25
C GLY A 754 -5.84 3.08 18.96
N SER A 755 -6.37 2.47 17.90
CA SER A 755 -6.62 3.16 16.63
C SER A 755 -7.61 4.31 16.87
N CYS A 756 -7.14 5.54 16.64
CA CYS A 756 -7.99 6.69 16.43
C CYS A 756 -7.58 7.33 15.10
N TYR A 757 -8.35 7.03 14.04
CA TYR A 757 -8.47 7.94 12.90
C TYR A 757 -9.18 9.20 13.43
N ASP A 758 -8.40 10.14 13.95
CA ASP A 758 -8.91 11.41 14.43
C ASP A 758 -9.28 12.28 13.21
N ALA A 759 -10.48 12.86 13.19
CA ALA A 759 -10.87 13.83 12.17
C ALA A 759 -9.99 15.09 12.19
N ALA A 760 -9.27 15.34 13.30
CA ALA A 760 -8.22 16.35 13.36
C ALA A 760 -6.97 15.99 12.51
N GLN A 761 -6.64 14.71 12.35
CA GLN A 761 -5.50 14.25 11.53
C GLN A 761 -5.70 14.65 10.07
N PHE A 762 -6.89 14.39 9.51
CA PHE A 762 -7.29 14.80 8.16
C PHE A 762 -7.18 16.33 7.92
N LEU A 763 -7.37 17.14 8.97
CA LEU A 763 -7.22 18.60 8.90
C LEU A 763 -5.77 19.08 9.08
N ASP A 764 -4.92 18.34 9.78
CA ASP A 764 -3.48 18.62 9.86
C ASP A 764 -2.74 18.18 8.59
N ASP A 765 -3.14 17.08 7.94
CA ASP A 765 -2.63 16.70 6.61
C ASP A 765 -3.00 17.76 5.55
N TRP A 766 -4.16 18.39 5.70
CA TRP A 766 -4.58 19.54 4.86
C TRP A 766 -3.71 20.78 5.05
N ARG A 767 -2.98 20.93 6.17
CA ARG A 767 -2.03 22.03 6.40
C ARG A 767 -0.70 21.84 5.64
N PHE A 768 -0.43 20.65 5.11
CA PHE A 768 0.81 20.36 4.38
C PHE A 768 0.75 20.63 2.87
N ILE A 769 -0.41 21.00 2.33
CA ILE A 769 -0.62 21.21 0.89
C ILE A 769 -0.39 22.68 0.49
N GLY A 770 0.88 23.05 0.31
CA GLY A 770 1.29 24.13 -0.61
C GLY A 770 1.40 25.56 -0.06
N PRO A 771 2.05 26.48 -0.82
CA PRO A 771 2.56 27.76 -0.32
C PRO A 771 1.55 28.90 -0.42
N PHE A 772 0.47 28.85 0.36
CA PHE A 772 -0.28 30.06 0.70
C PHE A 772 0.14 30.55 2.08
N GLU A 773 0.84 31.68 2.15
CA GLU A 773 0.95 32.44 3.40
C GLU A 773 -0.49 32.75 3.88
N PRO A 774 -0.93 32.21 5.03
CA PRO A 774 -2.22 32.60 5.57
C PRO A 774 -2.08 34.05 6.01
N ARG A 775 -2.93 34.93 5.47
CA ARG A 775 -3.08 36.30 5.99
C ARG A 775 -3.65 36.24 7.41
N ARG A 776 -2.74 36.08 8.40
CA ARG A 776 -2.95 35.95 9.87
C ARG A 776 -3.61 37.17 10.54
N ASP A 777 -3.93 38.17 9.74
CA ASP A 777 -4.53 39.46 10.04
C ASP A 777 -6.06 39.48 9.89
N ARG A 778 -6.69 38.43 9.34
CA ARG A 778 -8.16 38.29 9.37
C ARG A 778 -8.68 37.88 10.77
N PRO A 779 -9.59 38.64 11.40
CA PRO A 779 -10.08 38.37 12.76
C PRO A 779 -10.73 36.99 12.93
N GLU A 780 -11.42 36.51 11.90
CA GLU A 780 -12.21 35.28 11.92
C GLU A 780 -11.31 34.05 11.98
N VAL A 781 -10.21 34.07 11.22
CA VAL A 781 -9.17 33.02 11.21
C VAL A 781 -8.42 32.99 12.55
N ARG A 782 -8.17 34.16 13.16
CA ARG A 782 -7.58 34.24 14.49
C ARG A 782 -8.50 33.68 15.57
N ALA A 783 -9.78 34.06 15.54
CA ALA A 783 -10.77 33.56 16.51
C ALA A 783 -10.95 32.04 16.42
N ALA A 784 -11.02 31.46 15.21
CA ALA A 784 -11.08 30.02 15.01
C ALA A 784 -9.83 29.30 15.55
N LEU A 785 -8.62 29.82 15.25
CA LEU A 785 -7.37 29.25 15.76
C LEU A 785 -7.24 29.37 17.28
N GLU A 786 -7.65 30.49 17.89
CA GLU A 786 -7.66 30.65 19.34
C GLU A 786 -8.69 29.75 20.03
N LEU A 787 -9.84 29.47 19.40
CA LEU A 787 -10.82 28.51 19.91
C LEU A 787 -10.27 27.08 19.88
N MET A 788 -9.68 26.66 18.75
CA MET A 788 -9.10 25.33 18.56
C MET A 788 -7.87 25.09 19.45
N LEU A 789 -6.98 26.07 19.61
CA LEU A 789 -5.78 25.95 20.44
C LEU A 789 -6.09 25.81 21.94
N ASN A 790 -7.27 26.25 22.39
CA ASN A 790 -7.75 26.07 23.76
C ASN A 790 -8.44 24.71 23.99
N LEU A 791 -8.79 23.98 22.93
CA LEU A 791 -9.35 22.62 22.97
C LEU A 791 -8.23 21.56 22.83
N ARG A 792 -7.29 21.52 23.79
CA ARG A 792 -6.35 20.39 23.89
C ARG A 792 -7.00 19.21 24.63
N PRO A 793 -6.99 17.99 24.10
CA PRO A 793 -7.25 16.81 24.90
C PRO A 793 -6.11 16.65 25.92
N LEU A 794 -6.45 16.59 27.21
CA LEU A 794 -5.50 16.25 28.27
C LEU A 794 -5.64 14.76 28.61
N PRO A 795 -4.55 13.97 28.58
CA PRO A 795 -4.59 12.59 29.04
C PRO A 795 -4.73 12.59 30.57
N ARG A 796 -5.93 12.29 31.08
CA ARG A 796 -6.19 12.09 32.50
C ARG A 796 -6.98 10.80 32.73
N VAL A 797 -6.51 10.04 33.72
CA VAL A 797 -7.25 8.93 34.31
C VAL A 797 -8.34 9.52 35.21
N TRP A 798 -9.60 9.32 34.83
CA TRP A 798 -10.79 9.72 35.60
C TRP A 798 -10.77 9.04 36.98
N ARG A 799 -10.99 9.77 38.07
CA ARG A 799 -10.93 9.21 39.44
C ARG A 799 -12.28 9.17 40.17
N GLY A 800 -13.34 9.70 39.58
CA GLY A 800 -14.70 9.57 40.11
C GLY A 800 -15.75 10.33 39.30
N PRO A 801 -17.04 10.24 39.70
CA PRO A 801 -18.16 10.88 39.01
C PRO A 801 -18.06 12.41 38.93
N ASP A 802 -17.42 13.04 39.91
CA ASP A 802 -17.32 14.51 40.00
C ASP A 802 -16.39 15.10 38.92
N ASP A 803 -15.32 14.39 38.53
CA ASP A 803 -14.46 14.78 37.40
C ASP A 803 -15.28 14.83 36.10
N LEU A 804 -16.13 13.82 35.87
CA LEU A 804 -16.98 13.72 34.69
C LEU A 804 -18.06 14.82 34.66
N GLN A 805 -18.70 15.11 35.80
CA GLN A 805 -19.66 16.21 35.88
C GLN A 805 -19.01 17.60 35.75
N TYR A 806 -17.71 17.75 36.04
CA TYR A 806 -16.98 19.00 35.84
C TYR A 806 -16.79 19.27 34.34
N ASP A 807 -16.29 18.30 33.58
CA ASP A 807 -16.08 18.48 32.14
C ASP A 807 -17.39 18.51 31.34
N ILE A 808 -18.45 17.78 31.71
CA ILE A 808 -19.78 17.94 31.08
C ILE A 808 -20.29 19.39 31.21
N ARG A 809 -20.14 20.02 32.39
CA ARG A 809 -20.49 21.44 32.57
C ARG A 809 -19.61 22.34 31.71
N ARG A 810 -18.32 22.04 31.59
CA ARG A 810 -17.36 22.79 30.77
C ARG A 810 -17.66 22.72 29.27
N TYR A 811 -18.00 21.54 28.75
CA TYR A 811 -18.44 21.35 27.37
C TYR A 811 -19.77 22.06 27.09
N ARG A 812 -20.72 22.05 28.03
CA ARG A 812 -21.95 22.87 27.93
C ARG A 812 -21.64 24.37 27.84
N THR A 813 -20.67 24.88 28.61
CA THR A 813 -20.23 26.28 28.49
C THR A 813 -19.58 26.58 27.13
N VAL A 814 -18.75 25.68 26.60
CA VAL A 814 -18.15 25.84 25.25
C VAL A 814 -19.22 25.83 24.16
N ALA A 815 -20.16 24.87 24.19
CA ALA A 815 -21.27 24.80 23.23
C ALA A 815 -22.15 26.06 23.26
N ALA A 816 -22.50 26.55 24.45
CA ALA A 816 -23.23 27.82 24.60
C ALA A 816 -22.43 29.01 24.05
N THR A 817 -21.11 29.06 24.26
CA THR A 817 -20.25 30.14 23.74
C THR A 817 -20.15 30.10 22.21
N VAL A 818 -20.11 28.91 21.60
CA VAL A 818 -20.13 28.73 20.13
C VAL A 818 -21.49 29.14 19.55
N SER A 819 -22.60 28.78 20.20
CA SER A 819 -23.95 29.19 19.78
C SER A 819 -24.15 30.71 19.86
N ASP A 820 -23.66 31.35 20.92
CA ASP A 820 -23.74 32.80 21.14
C ASP A 820 -22.78 33.57 20.20
N ALA A 821 -21.64 32.97 19.82
CA ALA A 821 -20.77 33.50 18.76
C ALA A 821 -21.43 33.39 17.38
N ALA A 822 -22.11 32.27 17.08
CA ALA A 822 -22.85 32.08 15.82
C ALA A 822 -24.03 33.06 15.69
N HIS A 823 -24.75 33.35 16.79
CA HIS A 823 -25.84 34.35 16.79
C HIS A 823 -25.37 35.80 16.67
N ARG A 824 -24.10 36.12 16.97
CA ARG A 824 -23.56 37.49 16.83
C ARG A 824 -22.98 37.79 15.45
N LEU A 825 -22.84 36.78 14.59
CA LEU A 825 -22.39 36.91 13.21
C LEU A 825 -23.58 37.12 12.25
N ASP A 826 -24.41 38.15 12.52
CA ASP A 826 -25.60 38.48 11.73
C ASP A 826 -25.30 39.22 10.41
N HIS A 827 -24.27 38.75 9.69
CA HIS A 827 -24.04 39.08 8.30
C HIS A 827 -23.65 37.80 7.55
N ALA A 828 -24.54 37.39 6.64
CA ALA A 828 -24.47 36.11 5.95
C ALA A 828 -23.13 35.88 5.23
N VAL A 829 -22.26 35.06 5.84
CA VAL A 829 -21.25 34.31 5.08
C VAL A 829 -22.01 33.28 4.26
N ASN A 830 -22.31 33.67 3.03
CA ASN A 830 -23.07 32.90 2.07
C ASN A 830 -22.23 31.68 1.63
N MET A 831 -22.33 30.55 2.35
CA MET A 831 -21.67 29.27 2.00
C MET A 831 -22.30 28.59 0.77
N LYS A 832 -22.72 29.38 -0.23
CA LYS A 832 -23.17 28.94 -1.55
C LYS A 832 -22.02 28.67 -2.55
N ALA A 833 -20.77 28.76 -2.09
CA ALA A 833 -19.58 28.57 -2.93
C ALA A 833 -18.85 27.23 -2.68
N VAL A 834 -19.40 26.33 -1.85
CA VAL A 834 -18.74 25.06 -1.46
C VAL A 834 -19.57 23.83 -1.82
N PHE A 835 -20.90 23.93 -1.82
CA PHE A 835 -21.81 22.84 -2.20
C PHE A 835 -22.74 23.33 -3.31
N GLY A 836 -22.93 22.49 -4.33
CA GLY A 836 -23.74 22.79 -5.50
C GLY A 836 -25.23 22.96 -5.15
N GLU A 837 -25.97 23.60 -6.06
CA GLU A 837 -27.39 23.85 -5.88
C GLU A 837 -28.20 22.54 -5.95
N ASP A 838 -28.61 22.01 -4.78
CA ASP A 838 -29.98 21.49 -4.52
C ASP A 838 -30.21 20.88 -3.12
N GLU A 839 -29.20 20.76 -2.23
CA GLU A 839 -29.42 20.22 -0.87
C GLU A 839 -29.35 21.29 0.24
N SER A 840 -30.48 21.49 0.94
CA SER A 840 -30.56 22.33 2.13
C SER A 840 -30.59 21.48 3.40
N ILE A 841 -29.47 21.45 4.14
CA ILE A 841 -29.40 20.81 5.47
C ILE A 841 -29.97 21.77 6.51
N GLY A 842 -31.19 21.50 6.96
CA GLY A 842 -31.79 22.16 8.13
C GLY A 842 -31.33 21.49 9.42
N ILE A 843 -30.54 22.19 10.24
CA ILE A 843 -30.19 21.71 11.59
C ILE A 843 -31.33 22.06 12.55
N ALA A 844 -32.12 21.07 12.94
CA ALA A 844 -33.08 21.20 14.03
C ALA A 844 -32.39 20.93 15.37
N VAL A 845 -32.27 21.96 16.21
CA VAL A 845 -31.88 21.79 17.62
C VAL A 845 -33.17 21.56 18.43
N CYS A 846 -33.36 20.33 18.90
CA CYS A 846 -34.45 20.02 19.83
C CYS A 846 -33.96 20.24 21.27
N ASP A 847 -34.67 21.07 22.03
CA ASP A 847 -34.51 21.14 23.49
C ASP A 847 -35.00 19.82 24.09
N LEU A 848 -34.17 19.19 24.93
CA LEU A 848 -34.50 17.94 25.61
C LEU A 848 -34.77 18.23 27.10
N ASP A 849 -36.04 18.18 27.48
CA ASP A 849 -36.47 18.23 28.88
C ASP A 849 -35.98 16.99 29.66
N ALA A 850 -35.77 17.18 30.97
CA ALA A 850 -34.78 16.41 31.73
C ALA A 850 -35.20 14.99 32.20
N ASP A 851 -36.42 14.51 31.91
CA ASP A 851 -37.02 13.34 32.57
C ASP A 851 -37.61 12.26 31.62
N ALA A 852 -37.13 12.16 30.37
CA ALA A 852 -37.57 11.11 29.43
C ALA A 852 -36.65 9.88 29.42
N ASP A 853 -37.22 8.67 29.60
CA ASP A 853 -36.51 7.39 29.47
C ASP A 853 -36.21 7.09 27.98
N PRO A 854 -34.94 6.85 27.59
CA PRO A 854 -34.54 6.71 26.19
C PRO A 854 -35.13 5.49 25.46
N VAL A 855 -35.75 4.53 26.15
CA VAL A 855 -36.35 3.35 25.51
C VAL A 855 -37.70 3.65 24.85
N ASP A 856 -38.49 4.60 25.36
CA ASP A 856 -39.88 4.83 24.92
C ASP A 856 -39.99 5.70 23.64
N LEU A 857 -38.89 6.39 23.27
CA LEU A 857 -38.78 7.22 22.06
C LEU A 857 -38.63 6.42 20.76
N LEU A 858 -38.30 5.13 20.84
CA LEU A 858 -38.00 4.25 19.70
C LEU A 858 -39.24 3.59 19.05
N LEU A 859 -40.43 3.76 19.61
CA LEU A 859 -41.63 2.95 19.26
C LEU A 859 -42.77 3.75 18.59
N ARG A 860 -42.54 4.96 18.04
CA ARG A 860 -43.63 5.81 17.49
C ARG A 860 -43.39 6.50 16.14
N HIS A 861 -42.33 6.20 15.40
CA HIS A 861 -42.13 6.74 14.05
C HIS A 861 -41.63 5.69 13.06
N ASP A 862 -42.34 5.54 11.94
CA ASP A 862 -42.10 4.54 10.88
C ASP A 862 -41.12 5.01 9.77
N ASP A 863 -40.22 5.96 10.07
CA ASP A 863 -39.19 6.45 9.14
C ASP A 863 -37.78 6.46 9.78
N PRO A 864 -36.71 6.11 9.05
CA PRO A 864 -35.37 5.94 9.61
C PRO A 864 -34.63 7.27 9.84
N VAL A 865 -34.63 7.75 11.09
CA VAL A 865 -33.78 8.88 11.52
C VAL A 865 -32.44 8.36 12.05
N THR A 866 -31.35 8.65 11.34
CA THR A 866 -29.98 8.33 11.79
C THR A 866 -29.47 9.44 12.71
N LEU A 867 -29.35 9.16 14.01
CA LEU A 867 -28.89 10.12 15.01
C LEU A 867 -27.39 9.91 15.30
N TRP A 868 -26.56 10.87 14.89
CA TRP A 868 -25.12 10.87 15.20
C TRP A 868 -24.86 11.44 16.59
N VAL A 869 -24.57 10.58 17.56
CA VAL A 869 -23.99 10.99 18.85
C VAL A 869 -22.50 10.68 18.82
N ALA A 870 -21.67 11.68 19.10
CA ALA A 870 -20.22 11.54 19.04
C ALA A 870 -19.68 10.67 20.20
N GLY A 871 -19.26 9.45 19.86
CA GLY A 871 -18.13 8.76 20.51
C GLY A 871 -18.24 8.41 21.99
N VAL A 872 -19.18 7.54 22.37
CA VAL A 872 -19.07 6.72 23.59
C VAL A 872 -19.62 5.31 23.33
N GLU A 873 -18.74 4.30 23.29
CA GLU A 873 -19.16 2.90 23.50
C GLU A 873 -19.07 2.56 25.00
N VAL A 874 -20.13 1.94 25.52
CA VAL A 874 -20.22 1.49 26.91
C VAL A 874 -19.85 0.01 26.98
N TYR A 875 -18.74 -0.31 27.64
CA TYR A 875 -18.37 -1.71 27.92
C TYR A 875 -18.79 -2.11 29.34
N HIS A 876 -19.59 -3.17 29.43
CA HIS A 876 -19.95 -3.83 30.68
C HIS A 876 -18.70 -4.47 31.30
N ALA A 877 -18.40 -4.15 32.56
CA ALA A 877 -17.19 -4.61 33.24
C ALA A 877 -17.49 -5.76 34.21
N ASP A 878 -17.18 -7.00 33.81
CA ASP A 878 -17.16 -8.16 34.72
C ASP A 878 -15.75 -8.44 35.28
N ALA A 879 -15.62 -8.18 36.57
CA ALA A 879 -14.75 -8.82 37.57
C ALA A 879 -13.29 -9.22 37.21
N VAL A 880 -12.31 -8.40 37.68
CA VAL A 880 -10.99 -8.90 38.15
C VAL A 880 -10.63 -8.25 39.50
N ARG A 881 -10.07 -9.04 40.42
CA ARG A 881 -9.74 -8.69 41.81
C ARG A 881 -8.38 -7.97 41.97
N PRO A 882 -8.14 -7.24 43.08
CA PRO A 882 -6.90 -6.49 43.30
C PRO A 882 -5.77 -7.32 43.93
N VAL A 883 -4.52 -6.88 43.75
CA VAL A 883 -3.31 -7.37 44.44
C VAL A 883 -2.43 -6.17 44.85
N TYR A 884 -2.15 -6.05 46.15
CA TYR A 884 -1.13 -5.17 46.78
C TYR A 884 0.27 -5.80 46.61
N ASP A 885 1.47 -5.19 46.73
CA ASP A 885 2.03 -4.01 47.45
C ASP A 885 3.47 -3.76 46.84
N PRO A 886 4.49 -3.06 47.42
CA PRO A 886 4.62 -1.80 48.17
C PRO A 886 5.58 -0.76 47.45
N PRO A 887 5.92 0.43 48.02
CA PRO A 887 6.52 1.54 47.25
C PRO A 887 8.07 1.71 47.33
N VAL A 888 8.65 2.32 46.28
CA VAL A 888 10.06 2.77 46.23
C VAL A 888 10.16 4.31 46.23
N ARG A 889 11.11 4.86 47.02
CA ARG A 889 11.33 6.32 47.19
C ARG A 889 12.18 6.93 46.07
N ILE A 890 11.88 8.17 45.69
CA ILE A 890 12.70 9.01 44.78
C ILE A 890 13.30 10.19 45.57
N PRO A 891 14.58 10.57 45.41
CA PRO A 891 15.18 11.75 46.07
C PRO A 891 14.87 13.07 45.33
N ALA A 892 14.94 14.19 46.06
CA ALA A 892 14.59 15.53 45.55
C ALA A 892 15.67 16.16 44.62
N PRO A 893 15.29 17.03 43.67
CA PRO A 893 16.19 17.63 42.69
C PRO A 893 17.02 18.81 43.23
N ASN A 894 18.15 19.09 42.59
CA ASN A 894 19.13 20.10 42.99
C ASN A 894 18.95 21.47 42.31
N THR A 895 19.67 22.47 42.82
CA THR A 895 19.41 23.92 42.68
C THR A 895 19.81 24.58 41.35
N ALA A 896 19.85 23.83 40.23
CA ALA A 896 20.11 24.40 38.90
C ALA A 896 18.85 25.02 38.23
N GLY A 897 17.66 24.46 38.47
CA GLY A 897 16.42 24.91 37.82
C GLY A 897 15.94 26.31 38.22
N ALA A 898 16.14 26.70 39.48
CA ALA A 898 15.61 27.96 40.03
C ALA A 898 16.17 29.24 39.35
N ARG A 899 17.41 29.20 38.85
CA ARG A 899 18.01 30.36 38.16
C ARG A 899 17.48 30.57 36.74
N ARG A 900 16.94 29.54 36.08
CA ARG A 900 16.39 29.65 34.71
C ARG A 900 15.01 30.32 34.69
N ILE A 901 14.23 30.16 35.75
CA ILE A 901 12.89 30.75 35.92
C ILE A 901 12.97 32.27 36.15
N ALA A 902 13.95 32.75 36.94
CA ALA A 902 14.14 34.18 37.22
C ALA A 902 14.51 35.01 35.98
N LEU A 903 15.12 34.40 34.95
CA LEU A 903 15.43 35.10 33.69
C LEU A 903 14.17 35.34 32.85
N LEU A 904 13.26 34.37 32.80
CA LEU A 904 12.03 34.42 32.01
C LEU A 904 11.05 35.49 32.51
N GLN A 905 10.96 35.69 33.83
CA GLN A 905 10.14 36.78 34.41
C GLN A 905 10.58 38.17 33.93
N LYS A 906 11.88 38.39 33.72
CA LYS A 906 12.42 39.72 33.35
C LYS A 906 12.20 40.09 31.87
N GLN A 907 12.01 39.10 31.00
CA GLN A 907 11.71 39.33 29.57
C GLN A 907 10.21 39.45 29.26
N PHE A 908 9.34 38.69 29.94
CA PHE A 908 7.91 38.68 29.62
C PHE A 908 7.06 39.66 30.44
N GLY A 909 7.52 40.10 31.62
CA GLY A 909 6.71 40.90 32.56
C GLY A 909 6.36 42.34 32.15
N ARG A 910 6.89 42.88 31.04
CA ARG A 910 6.64 44.30 30.64
C ARG A 910 5.53 44.50 29.59
N ARG A 911 4.96 43.45 29.02
CA ARG A 911 4.03 43.57 27.87
C ARG A 911 2.57 43.19 28.14
N TRP A 912 2.27 42.49 29.23
CA TRP A 912 0.95 41.87 29.45
C TRP A 912 0.35 41.97 30.85
N GLY A 913 0.90 42.78 31.76
CA GLY A 913 0.15 43.33 32.91
C GLY A 913 -0.61 42.37 33.84
N PHE A 914 -0.09 41.16 34.12
CA PHE A 914 -0.69 40.24 35.10
C PHE A 914 0.11 40.22 36.41
N ASP A 915 -0.60 40.40 37.53
CA ASP A 915 -0.11 40.23 38.91
C ASP A 915 -0.65 38.90 39.48
N LEU A 916 0.17 38.17 40.23
CA LEU A 916 -0.13 36.83 40.73
C LEU A 916 0.01 36.77 42.27
N ALA A 917 -1.02 37.27 42.95
CA ALA A 917 -1.04 37.41 44.40
C ALA A 917 -2.03 36.45 45.13
N VAL A 918 -2.30 35.25 44.60
CA VAL A 918 -3.07 34.21 45.33
C VAL A 918 -2.51 32.78 45.11
N VAL A 919 -1.41 32.43 45.81
CA VAL A 919 -1.18 31.05 46.30
C VAL A 919 -0.48 31.10 47.66
N ARG A 920 -1.26 31.21 48.74
CA ARG A 920 -0.78 30.91 50.10
C ARG A 920 -1.95 30.39 50.94
N ARG A 921 -1.74 29.26 51.64
CA ARG A 921 -2.69 28.47 52.46
C ARG A 921 -3.50 27.39 51.71
N ALA A 922 -2.95 26.18 51.67
CA ALA A 922 -3.70 24.91 51.77
C ALA A 922 -2.74 23.76 52.13
N ALA A 923 -2.07 23.86 53.28
CA ALA A 923 -1.18 22.82 53.79
C ALA A 923 -1.33 22.72 55.32
N CYS A 924 -2.36 22.02 55.78
CA CYS A 924 -2.47 21.46 57.14
C CYS A 924 -3.76 20.63 57.29
N ARG A 925 -3.65 19.50 58.00
CA ARG A 925 -4.71 18.57 58.45
C ARG A 925 -5.34 17.68 57.36
N SER A 926 -5.62 16.40 57.60
CA SER A 926 -5.09 15.45 58.60
C SER A 926 -5.62 14.05 58.29
N SER A 927 -4.71 13.07 58.23
CA SER A 927 -4.86 11.68 58.69
C SER A 927 -6.27 11.05 58.79
N GLY A 928 -6.48 9.99 58.00
CA GLY A 928 -7.54 8.99 58.12
C GLY A 928 -7.15 7.80 57.26
#